data_AF-A0A3A8MI46-F1
#
_entry.id   AF-A0A3A8MI46-F1
#
_cell.length_a   1.000
_cell.length_b   1.000
_cell.length_c   1.000
_cell.angle_alpha   90.00
_cell.angle_beta   90.00
_cell.angle_gamma   90.00
#
_symmetry.space_group_name_H-M   'P 1'
#
loop_
_entity.id
_entity.type
_entity.pdbx_description
1 polymer ?
#
loop_
_entity_poly.entity_id
_entity_poly.type
_entity_poly.pdbx_seq_one_letter_code
_entity_poly.pdbx_strand_id
1 'polypeptide(L)'
;MQSLRRCPPHLSVFLFLSLCLGWGAPAVAQPLAPLALPGGFSSELVVAGLEYPTTFASLPDGRLLIAEKAGAVRLFKDGVLQPLPFIDLRGRVNSHHDRGLLGLAVDPAFATNGFVYLLYTYDDDATDDSGPKTARLARYTAVGDSASPASELVLLGTTVGNSCNDFPVGADCIPADSASHTVGSLRFAPDGTLFVTSGDGARFDTVDDDALRAQSLDSLAGKVLHITRSGEGVAFNPFWNGDPRANRSKVWALGLRNPYRFSLRPGTSIPYLGDVGWGTYEEINVALPGSNLGWPCYEGLFRQHGYEPKPVCQALYARGPGAVRPPLYVWDHGVGQTATGGAFYTGTAYPETWQGAYFFGDYSQQWIRSLRVDANDQLVPDSVTLFASGVGGLVELGVGPDSNLFFVDILAGELRRIRHTVDNTPPVAVASATPRQGMPPLLVRFSSAGSSDADGDALQYRWDFGDGSPVSVLPNPEHTYAAAGAHVARLTVSDGRGGSHSATVSLSVGNLAPVPAILSPSATFRFKVGDVVAYSGSASDAEDGPIPEERLAWTVTLRHCAAGTCHSHPYATSTGATGSFTIPDHGDEVHFELQLTATDSAGLTGSRRITLHPQLVQVTLQTSPPGLELVFDGTSATAPLVRPVIVGSTHTLFAPSPQGVFEFRQWSDGGAAQHVIQVGSSDASHTAFFESAAPAECPLGQYRAEYFSNRDLADAPARVRCEGAPLARFWGTGRPVPEVGYDDFSVRWTGRFYFASGLYYFLAQADDGIRVFVDGSRIINGWRDQSTTSYFVGRWMRAGEHTVVIEYYEHGGDAVAGLRWYR
;
A
#
# COMPACT_ATOMS: atom_id res chain seq x y z
N MET A 1 30.67 -11.30 -42.00
CA MET A 1 29.60 -12.30 -41.73
C MET A 1 30.10 -13.20 -40.61
N GLN A 2 29.81 -12.86 -39.37
CA GLN A 2 30.09 -13.69 -38.18
C GLN A 2 29.16 -13.23 -37.06
N SER A 3 28.53 -14.20 -36.39
CA SER A 3 27.50 -14.05 -35.38
C SER A 3 28.05 -13.48 -34.07
N LEU A 4 27.42 -12.43 -33.56
CA LEU A 4 27.61 -11.95 -32.18
C LEU A 4 26.56 -12.64 -31.29
N ARG A 5 27.03 -13.56 -30.45
CA ARG A 5 26.29 -14.08 -29.30
C ARG A 5 26.28 -12.98 -28.23
N ARG A 6 25.10 -12.56 -27.78
CA ARG A 6 24.92 -11.67 -26.62
C ARG A 6 24.39 -12.50 -25.45
N CYS A 7 25.04 -12.36 -24.31
CA CYS A 7 24.64 -12.89 -22.99
C CYS A 7 23.35 -12.19 -22.49
N PRO A 8 22.57 -12.84 -21.61
CA PRO A 8 21.25 -12.37 -21.16
C PRO A 8 21.36 -11.36 -19.99
N PRO A 9 20.39 -10.43 -19.82
CA PRO A 9 20.26 -9.58 -18.63
C PRO A 9 19.35 -10.23 -17.58
N HIS A 10 19.60 -9.96 -16.29
CA HIS A 10 18.93 -10.54 -15.13
C HIS A 10 18.15 -9.50 -14.29
N LEU A 11 16.96 -9.90 -13.85
CA LEU A 11 16.19 -9.62 -12.62
C LEU A 11 16.41 -8.28 -11.87
N SER A 12 15.34 -7.52 -11.71
CA SER A 12 15.11 -6.49 -10.69
C SER A 12 13.65 -6.52 -10.18
N VAL A 13 13.28 -5.87 -9.07
CA VAL A 13 11.99 -5.99 -8.38
C VAL A 13 11.65 -4.69 -7.65
N PHE A 14 10.52 -4.02 -7.88
CA PHE A 14 10.00 -2.98 -6.98
C PHE A 14 8.54 -3.19 -6.59
N LEU A 15 8.15 -2.76 -5.41
CA LEU A 15 6.74 -2.50 -5.09
C LEU A 15 6.73 -1.20 -4.29
N PHE A 16 5.78 -0.28 -4.46
CA PHE A 16 5.58 0.81 -3.50
C PHE A 16 4.48 1.78 -3.96
N LEU A 17 3.84 2.48 -3.01
CA LEU A 17 3.13 3.74 -3.24
C LEU A 17 3.27 4.72 -2.05
N SER A 18 2.94 6.00 -2.28
CA SER A 18 3.26 7.26 -1.56
C SER A 18 2.10 7.91 -0.74
N LEU A 19 2.36 8.77 0.28
CA LEU A 19 1.99 10.24 0.39
C LEU A 19 2.06 10.93 1.80
N CYS A 20 2.81 12.05 1.96
CA CYS A 20 2.80 13.23 2.91
C CYS A 20 1.89 13.35 4.19
N LEU A 21 2.13 14.14 5.27
CA LEU A 21 3.19 14.97 5.90
C LEU A 21 2.69 15.49 7.29
N GLY A 22 3.59 15.71 8.26
CA GLY A 22 3.36 16.50 9.48
C GLY A 22 4.69 16.78 10.23
N TRP A 23 4.98 18.05 10.53
CA TRP A 23 6.29 18.52 11.01
C TRP A 23 6.74 18.00 12.39
N GLY A 24 7.97 17.51 12.45
CA GLY A 24 8.75 17.24 13.67
C GLY A 24 10.22 16.96 13.31
N ALA A 25 11.15 17.42 14.17
CA ALA A 25 12.62 17.39 13.99
C ALA A 25 13.21 16.03 13.50
N PRO A 26 14.42 16.03 12.90
CA PRO A 26 14.98 14.83 12.26
C PRO A 26 15.16 13.69 13.28
N ALA A 27 14.43 12.60 13.07
CA ALA A 27 14.57 11.38 13.82
C ALA A 27 15.88 10.68 13.41
N VAL A 28 16.75 10.45 14.40
CA VAL A 28 17.84 9.48 14.29
C VAL A 28 17.22 8.12 13.96
N ALA A 29 17.75 7.44 12.93
CA ALA A 29 17.26 6.13 12.49
C ALA A 29 17.09 5.18 13.68
N GLN A 30 15.84 4.79 13.96
CA GLN A 30 15.55 3.84 15.01
C GLN A 30 15.93 2.42 14.53
N PRO A 31 16.57 1.59 15.36
CA PRO A 31 16.67 0.16 15.09
C PRO A 31 15.26 -0.43 14.96
N LEU A 32 15.10 -1.49 14.14
CA LEU A 32 13.85 -2.25 14.05
C LEU A 32 13.31 -2.52 15.46
N ALA A 33 12.06 -2.14 15.71
CA ALA A 33 11.44 -2.39 17.01
C ALA A 33 11.44 -3.90 17.27
N PRO A 34 11.80 -4.36 18.47
CA PRO A 34 11.73 -5.77 18.81
C PRO A 34 10.29 -6.25 18.71
N LEU A 35 10.10 -7.49 18.21
CA LEU A 35 8.80 -8.13 18.15
C LEU A 35 8.12 -8.10 19.53
N ALA A 36 6.95 -7.47 19.59
CA ALA A 36 6.11 -7.40 20.78
C ALA A 36 4.84 -8.21 20.57
N LEU A 37 4.50 -9.03 21.56
CA LEU A 37 3.32 -9.89 21.63
C LEU A 37 2.58 -9.67 22.96
N PRO A 38 1.30 -10.06 23.08
CA PRO A 38 0.59 -10.00 24.36
C PRO A 38 1.21 -10.98 25.37
N GLY A 39 0.98 -10.75 26.67
CA GLY A 39 1.47 -11.65 27.71
C GLY A 39 1.01 -13.11 27.50
N GLY A 40 1.88 -14.06 27.82
CA GLY A 40 1.66 -15.49 27.59
C GLY A 40 1.87 -15.95 26.15
N PHE A 41 2.16 -15.04 25.21
CA PHE A 41 2.51 -15.38 23.83
C PHE A 41 4.00 -15.28 23.55
N SER A 42 4.51 -16.19 22.72
CA SER A 42 5.88 -16.18 22.21
C SER A 42 5.92 -16.47 20.71
N SER A 43 7.01 -16.07 20.05
CA SER A 43 7.27 -16.36 18.64
C SER A 43 8.51 -17.24 18.50
N GLU A 44 8.33 -18.40 17.86
CA GLU A 44 9.36 -19.40 17.63
C GLU A 44 9.76 -19.43 16.17
N LEU A 45 11.06 -19.51 15.92
CA LEU A 45 11.57 -19.78 14.57
C LEU A 45 11.26 -21.24 14.19
N VAL A 46 10.61 -21.44 13.05
CA VAL A 46 10.34 -22.78 12.49
C VAL A 46 11.34 -23.09 11.39
N VAL A 47 11.53 -22.15 10.46
CA VAL A 47 12.46 -22.30 9.32
C VAL A 47 13.18 -20.96 9.12
N ALA A 48 14.49 -21.01 8.91
CA ALA A 48 15.32 -19.88 8.48
C ALA A 48 16.06 -20.21 7.19
N GLY A 49 16.70 -19.20 6.58
CA GLY A 49 17.52 -19.35 5.38
C GLY A 49 16.71 -19.51 4.10
N LEU A 50 15.48 -18.98 4.10
CA LEU A 50 14.62 -18.91 2.92
C LEU A 50 14.93 -17.66 2.10
N GLU A 51 14.78 -17.73 0.79
CA GLU A 51 14.98 -16.60 -0.12
C GLU A 51 13.64 -16.00 -0.55
N TYR A 52 13.28 -14.83 0.00
CA TYR A 52 12.01 -14.15 -0.25
C TYR A 52 10.78 -15.08 -0.19
N PRO A 53 10.55 -15.76 0.95
CA PRO A 53 9.40 -16.65 1.10
C PRO A 53 8.09 -15.87 1.01
N THR A 54 7.10 -16.38 0.27
CA THR A 54 5.83 -15.70 0.03
C THR A 54 4.67 -16.37 0.76
N THR A 55 4.65 -17.69 0.84
CA THR A 55 3.57 -18.47 1.46
C THR A 55 4.05 -19.87 1.82
N PHE A 56 3.26 -20.62 2.58
CA PHE A 56 3.56 -21.99 2.98
C PHE A 56 2.30 -22.87 3.00
N ALA A 57 2.48 -24.18 2.94
CA ALA A 57 1.41 -25.15 3.11
C ALA A 57 1.92 -26.42 3.81
N SER A 58 1.08 -27.02 4.65
CA SER A 58 1.40 -28.30 5.28
C SER A 58 0.93 -29.48 4.43
N LEU A 59 1.76 -30.51 4.36
CA LEU A 59 1.38 -31.81 3.82
C LEU A 59 0.74 -32.67 4.94
N PRO A 60 -0.14 -33.62 4.59
CA PRO A 60 -0.81 -34.49 5.57
C PRO A 60 0.15 -35.33 6.44
N ASP A 61 1.40 -35.51 6.01
CA ASP A 61 2.44 -36.26 6.72
C ASP A 61 3.35 -35.38 7.60
N GLY A 62 3.02 -34.10 7.76
CA GLY A 62 3.73 -33.16 8.63
C GLY A 62 4.89 -32.40 7.96
N ARG A 63 5.22 -32.69 6.71
CA ARG A 63 6.15 -31.88 5.92
C ARG A 63 5.55 -30.51 5.62
N LEU A 64 6.40 -29.50 5.47
CA LEU A 64 5.99 -28.15 5.03
C LEU A 64 6.58 -27.86 3.66
N LEU A 65 5.75 -27.30 2.79
CA LEU A 65 6.14 -26.68 1.54
C LEU A 65 6.16 -25.16 1.73
N ILE A 66 7.23 -24.49 1.30
CA ILE A 66 7.38 -23.04 1.42
C ILE A 66 7.70 -22.48 0.05
N ALA A 67 6.86 -21.59 -0.48
CA ALA A 67 7.09 -20.95 -1.76
C ALA A 67 8.07 -19.78 -1.60
N GLU A 68 9.06 -19.72 -2.48
CA GLU A 68 9.96 -18.59 -2.67
C GLU A 68 9.53 -17.84 -3.92
N LYS A 69 9.51 -16.51 -3.85
CA LYS A 69 8.94 -15.64 -4.88
C LYS A 69 9.48 -15.89 -6.29
N ALA A 70 10.76 -16.23 -6.40
CA ALA A 70 11.42 -16.51 -7.68
C ALA A 70 10.87 -17.76 -8.40
N GLY A 71 10.07 -18.62 -7.73
CA GLY A 71 9.48 -19.81 -8.34
C GLY A 71 10.00 -21.13 -7.82
N ALA A 72 10.80 -21.15 -6.76
CA ALA A 72 11.15 -22.37 -6.06
C ALA A 72 10.12 -22.68 -4.96
N VAL A 73 9.82 -23.95 -4.73
CA VAL A 73 9.12 -24.40 -3.52
C VAL A 73 10.10 -25.22 -2.71
N ARG A 74 10.38 -24.81 -1.48
CA ARG A 74 11.27 -25.48 -0.54
C ARG A 74 10.53 -26.55 0.24
N LEU A 75 11.24 -27.61 0.60
CA LEU A 75 10.75 -28.68 1.46
C LEU A 75 11.39 -28.56 2.84
N PHE A 76 10.58 -28.49 3.87
CA PHE A 76 11.01 -28.63 5.27
C PHE A 76 10.44 -29.94 5.83
N LYS A 77 11.32 -30.77 6.37
CA LYS A 77 11.00 -32.13 6.82
C LYS A 77 11.91 -32.50 7.97
N ASP A 78 11.36 -33.19 8.97
CA ASP A 78 12.10 -33.69 10.14
C ASP A 78 12.93 -32.61 10.86
N GLY A 79 12.41 -31.38 10.91
CA GLY A 79 13.09 -30.24 11.54
C GLY A 79 14.20 -29.58 10.72
N VAL A 80 14.39 -29.99 9.45
CA VAL A 80 15.48 -29.53 8.58
C VAL A 80 14.95 -29.05 7.23
N LEU A 81 15.43 -27.87 6.81
CA LEU A 81 15.23 -27.36 5.46
C LEU A 81 16.08 -28.17 4.48
N GLN A 82 15.44 -28.77 3.47
CA GLN A 82 16.14 -29.62 2.53
C GLN A 82 16.99 -28.80 1.55
N PRO A 83 18.17 -29.30 1.14
CA PRO A 83 19.08 -28.57 0.25
C PRO A 83 18.52 -28.45 -1.18
N LEU A 84 17.75 -29.42 -1.66
CA LEU A 84 17.07 -29.37 -2.95
C LEU A 84 15.64 -28.84 -2.79
N PRO A 85 15.14 -28.02 -3.74
CA PRO A 85 13.75 -27.62 -3.74
C PRO A 85 12.83 -28.81 -4.03
N PHE A 86 11.61 -28.75 -3.51
CA PHE A 86 10.52 -29.65 -3.86
C PHE A 86 10.16 -29.56 -5.34
N ILE A 87 10.07 -28.33 -5.88
CA ILE A 87 9.94 -28.05 -7.31
C ILE A 87 10.62 -26.72 -7.62
N ASP A 88 11.21 -26.60 -8.81
CA ASP A 88 11.87 -25.39 -9.30
C ASP A 88 11.21 -24.92 -10.60
N LEU A 89 10.55 -23.77 -10.55
CA LEU A 89 9.89 -23.10 -11.67
C LEU A 89 10.58 -21.78 -12.06
N ARG A 90 11.78 -21.49 -11.55
CA ARG A 90 12.48 -20.21 -11.79
C ARG A 90 12.66 -19.86 -13.27
N GLY A 91 12.72 -20.87 -14.14
CA GLY A 91 12.78 -20.64 -15.60
C GLY A 91 11.46 -20.21 -16.26
N ARG A 92 10.35 -20.16 -15.52
CA ARG A 92 8.99 -19.87 -16.03
C ARG A 92 8.20 -18.87 -15.18
N VAL A 93 8.79 -18.40 -14.09
CA VAL A 93 8.16 -17.49 -13.14
C VAL A 93 8.85 -16.14 -13.30
N ASN A 94 8.11 -15.15 -13.81
CA ASN A 94 8.59 -13.78 -13.75
C ASN A 94 8.44 -13.31 -12.31
N SER A 95 9.55 -12.94 -11.67
CA SER A 95 9.53 -12.46 -10.29
C SER A 95 9.78 -10.96 -10.15
N HIS A 96 9.71 -10.22 -11.27
CA HIS A 96 9.91 -8.77 -11.32
C HIS A 96 8.81 -8.05 -10.54
N HIS A 97 9.19 -7.20 -9.58
CA HIS A 97 8.26 -6.41 -8.75
C HIS A 97 7.35 -7.34 -7.94
N ASP A 98 6.03 -7.17 -7.86
CA ASP A 98 5.21 -8.13 -7.11
C ASP A 98 5.03 -9.45 -7.81
N ARG A 99 5.40 -9.54 -9.08
CA ARG A 99 5.30 -10.79 -9.82
C ARG A 99 6.09 -11.87 -9.08
N GLY A 100 5.66 -13.09 -9.29
CA GLY A 100 6.36 -14.26 -8.77
C GLY A 100 5.41 -15.40 -8.49
N LEU A 101 5.93 -16.38 -7.77
CA LEU A 101 5.14 -17.44 -7.16
C LEU A 101 4.55 -16.95 -5.84
N LEU A 102 3.27 -16.59 -5.86
CA LEU A 102 2.59 -15.97 -4.72
C LEU A 102 1.58 -16.90 -4.04
N GLY A 103 1.05 -17.89 -4.76
CA GLY A 103 0.07 -18.82 -4.22
C GLY A 103 0.52 -20.27 -4.27
N LEU A 104 0.26 -20.98 -3.17
CA LEU A 104 0.50 -22.41 -2.98
C LEU A 104 -0.72 -23.03 -2.28
N ALA A 105 -1.22 -24.15 -2.79
CA ALA A 105 -2.15 -25.01 -2.07
C ALA A 105 -1.87 -26.50 -2.32
N VAL A 106 -2.20 -27.32 -1.33
CA VAL A 106 -2.07 -28.77 -1.37
C VAL A 106 -3.48 -29.35 -1.49
N ASP A 107 -3.69 -30.31 -2.39
CA ASP A 107 -5.00 -30.95 -2.54
C ASP A 107 -5.43 -31.62 -1.21
N PRO A 108 -6.67 -31.47 -0.75
CA PRO A 108 -7.19 -32.23 0.39
C PRO A 108 -7.01 -33.76 0.24
N ALA A 109 -6.94 -34.27 -1.00
CA ALA A 109 -6.68 -35.67 -1.32
C ALA A 109 -5.19 -35.98 -1.63
N PHE A 110 -4.26 -35.11 -1.23
CA PHE A 110 -2.82 -35.22 -1.54
C PHE A 110 -2.22 -36.58 -1.24
N ALA A 111 -2.60 -37.22 -0.12
CA ALA A 111 -2.12 -38.55 0.25
C ALA A 111 -2.41 -39.62 -0.82
N THR A 112 -3.40 -39.38 -1.69
CA THR A 112 -3.80 -40.30 -2.77
C THR A 112 -3.38 -39.83 -4.15
N ASN A 113 -3.39 -38.52 -4.42
CA ASN A 113 -3.16 -37.97 -5.76
C ASN A 113 -1.83 -37.22 -5.92
N GLY A 114 -1.18 -36.82 -4.83
CA GLY A 114 0.06 -36.05 -4.84
C GLY A 114 -0.06 -34.65 -5.44
N PHE A 115 -1.27 -34.07 -5.56
CA PHE A 115 -1.45 -32.82 -6.28
C PHE A 115 -1.13 -31.57 -5.45
N VAL A 116 -0.32 -30.69 -6.03
CA VAL A 116 0.01 -29.35 -5.51
C VAL A 116 -0.36 -28.31 -6.57
N TYR A 117 -0.85 -27.16 -6.13
CA TYR A 117 -1.36 -26.10 -6.98
C TYR A 117 -0.53 -24.83 -6.74
N LEU A 118 -0.03 -24.23 -7.82
CA LEU A 118 0.84 -23.06 -7.79
C LEU A 118 0.23 -21.95 -8.65
N LEU A 119 0.14 -20.75 -8.08
CA LEU A 119 -0.37 -19.54 -8.73
C LEU A 119 0.75 -18.52 -8.86
N TYR A 120 1.06 -18.13 -10.08
CA TYR A 120 2.25 -17.33 -10.36
C TYR A 120 2.15 -16.52 -11.65
N THR A 121 2.92 -15.44 -11.74
CA THR A 121 3.11 -14.69 -12.99
C THR A 121 3.99 -15.50 -13.95
N TYR A 122 3.46 -15.80 -15.13
CA TYR A 122 4.11 -16.65 -16.11
C TYR A 122 4.96 -15.85 -17.10
N ASP A 123 6.05 -16.49 -17.52
CA ASP A 123 6.89 -16.04 -18.62
C ASP A 123 7.47 -17.22 -19.40
N ASP A 124 7.58 -17.07 -20.72
CA ASP A 124 8.37 -18.00 -21.54
C ASP A 124 9.87 -17.72 -21.40
N ASP A 125 10.24 -16.50 -21.00
CA ASP A 125 11.59 -16.10 -20.65
C ASP A 125 11.57 -15.37 -19.30
N ALA A 126 11.73 -16.11 -18.21
CA ALA A 126 11.72 -15.55 -16.85
C ALA A 126 12.85 -14.53 -16.56
N THR A 127 13.76 -14.27 -17.51
CA THR A 127 14.76 -13.20 -17.41
C THR A 127 14.31 -11.88 -18.04
N ASP A 128 13.19 -11.87 -18.77
CA ASP A 128 12.60 -10.67 -19.34
C ASP A 128 11.70 -9.93 -18.34
N ASP A 129 12.31 -8.99 -17.65
CA ASP A 129 11.61 -8.07 -16.75
C ASP A 129 10.79 -6.99 -17.47
N SER A 130 10.96 -6.85 -18.79
CA SER A 130 10.36 -5.74 -19.52
C SER A 130 8.89 -6.00 -19.86
N GLY A 131 8.08 -4.96 -19.73
CA GLY A 131 6.72 -4.93 -20.27
C GLY A 131 5.68 -5.85 -19.60
N PRO A 132 4.49 -5.91 -20.22
CA PRO A 132 3.36 -6.68 -19.75
C PRO A 132 3.59 -8.19 -19.72
N LYS A 133 2.98 -8.85 -18.73
CA LYS A 133 2.99 -10.31 -18.57
C LYS A 133 1.57 -10.81 -18.30
N THR A 134 1.43 -12.12 -18.22
CA THR A 134 0.18 -12.81 -17.83
C THR A 134 0.48 -13.82 -16.74
N ALA A 135 -0.52 -14.24 -16.00
CA ALA A 135 -0.35 -15.19 -14.90
C ALA A 135 -1.11 -16.49 -15.13
N ARG A 136 -0.75 -17.52 -14.35
CA ARG A 136 -1.41 -18.82 -14.41
C ARG A 136 -1.62 -19.45 -13.04
N LEU A 137 -2.66 -20.27 -12.98
CA LEU A 137 -2.80 -21.31 -11.95
C LEU A 137 -2.53 -22.66 -12.60
N ALA A 138 -1.58 -23.42 -12.06
CA ALA A 138 -1.25 -24.75 -12.54
C ALA A 138 -1.17 -25.78 -11.40
N ARG A 139 -1.52 -27.02 -11.74
CA ARG A 139 -1.38 -28.20 -10.88
C ARG A 139 -0.14 -28.99 -11.28
N TYR A 140 0.58 -29.50 -10.28
CA TYR A 140 1.73 -30.39 -10.43
C TYR A 140 1.52 -31.66 -9.60
N THR A 141 2.20 -32.73 -9.99
CA THR A 141 2.13 -34.03 -9.31
C THR A 141 3.42 -34.31 -8.57
N ALA A 142 3.30 -34.51 -7.26
CA ALA A 142 4.36 -34.92 -6.36
C ALA A 142 4.67 -36.41 -6.50
N VAL A 143 5.95 -36.75 -6.40
CA VAL A 143 6.46 -38.11 -6.27
C VAL A 143 7.46 -38.11 -5.11
N GLY A 144 6.99 -38.52 -3.93
CA GLY A 144 7.80 -38.50 -2.71
C GLY A 144 8.09 -37.09 -2.21
N ASP A 145 9.38 -36.73 -2.14
CA ASP A 145 9.89 -35.44 -1.64
C ASP A 145 10.12 -34.40 -2.75
N SER A 146 9.61 -34.64 -3.97
CA SER A 146 9.71 -33.69 -5.09
C SER A 146 8.51 -33.71 -6.02
N ALA A 147 8.38 -32.68 -6.87
CA ALA A 147 7.44 -32.61 -7.99
C ALA A 147 8.16 -32.13 -9.26
N SER A 148 7.70 -32.59 -10.43
CA SER A 148 8.33 -32.24 -11.70
C SER A 148 7.59 -31.08 -12.39
N PRO A 149 8.31 -30.05 -12.88
CA PRO A 149 7.73 -29.02 -13.76
C PRO A 149 7.04 -29.58 -15.01
N ALA A 150 7.44 -30.78 -15.46
CA ALA A 150 6.84 -31.46 -16.62
C ALA A 150 5.46 -32.07 -16.35
N SER A 151 5.05 -32.18 -15.08
CA SER A 151 3.71 -32.68 -14.69
C SER A 151 2.61 -31.60 -14.75
N GLU A 152 2.94 -30.42 -15.27
CA GLU A 152 2.08 -29.26 -15.30
C GLU A 152 0.73 -29.52 -15.98
N LEU A 153 -0.34 -29.13 -15.31
CA LEU A 153 -1.66 -28.96 -15.89
C LEU A 153 -2.17 -27.55 -15.55
N VAL A 154 -2.30 -26.70 -16.58
CA VAL A 154 -2.81 -25.33 -16.43
C VAL A 154 -4.33 -25.37 -16.24
N LEU A 155 -4.83 -24.65 -15.24
CA LEU A 155 -6.24 -24.60 -14.86
C LEU A 155 -6.89 -23.24 -15.12
N LEU A 156 -6.14 -22.16 -14.92
CA LEU A 156 -6.53 -20.79 -15.26
C LEU A 156 -5.34 -20.07 -15.88
N GLY A 157 -5.61 -19.06 -16.72
CA GLY A 157 -4.56 -18.40 -17.49
C GLY A 157 -4.03 -19.30 -18.61
N THR A 158 -4.92 -20.06 -19.26
CA THR A 158 -4.53 -20.91 -20.41
C THR A 158 -4.10 -20.09 -21.63
N THR A 159 -4.51 -18.81 -21.66
CA THR A 159 -4.10 -17.86 -22.67
C THR A 159 -3.05 -16.92 -22.05
N VAL A 160 -1.84 -16.99 -22.57
CA VAL A 160 -0.70 -16.18 -22.12
C VAL A 160 -0.15 -15.35 -23.28
N GLY A 161 0.35 -14.16 -22.95
CA GLY A 161 0.99 -13.23 -23.88
C GLY A 161 1.46 -11.98 -23.15
N ASN A 162 1.62 -10.89 -23.89
CA ASN A 162 2.05 -9.63 -23.32
C ASN A 162 0.92 -9.02 -22.49
N SER A 163 -0.25 -8.77 -23.09
CA SER A 163 -1.40 -8.20 -22.38
C SER A 163 -2.65 -9.06 -22.53
N CYS A 164 -3.54 -9.05 -21.52
CA CYS A 164 -4.87 -9.63 -21.70
C CYS A 164 -5.74 -8.85 -22.70
N ASN A 165 -5.41 -7.59 -23.00
CA ASN A 165 -6.09 -6.80 -24.01
C ASN A 165 -5.79 -7.26 -25.45
N ASP A 166 -4.75 -8.06 -25.64
CA ASP A 166 -4.37 -8.61 -26.95
C ASP A 166 -5.29 -9.77 -27.40
N PHE A 167 -6.16 -10.24 -26.50
CA PHE A 167 -7.03 -11.40 -26.74
C PHE A 167 -8.51 -11.02 -26.87
N PRO A 168 -9.33 -11.87 -27.52
CA PRO A 168 -10.77 -11.68 -27.54
C PRO A 168 -11.37 -11.60 -26.13
N VAL A 169 -12.41 -10.78 -25.97
CA VAL A 169 -13.18 -10.69 -24.71
C VAL A 169 -13.62 -12.10 -24.27
N GLY A 170 -13.39 -12.41 -23.00
CA GLY A 170 -13.70 -13.73 -22.42
C GLY A 170 -12.56 -14.75 -22.52
N ALA A 171 -11.40 -14.40 -23.08
CA ALA A 171 -10.21 -15.26 -23.03
C ALA A 171 -9.81 -15.57 -21.58
N ASP A 172 -9.37 -16.80 -21.33
CA ASP A 172 -8.89 -17.26 -20.01
C ASP A 172 -7.47 -16.74 -19.78
N CYS A 173 -7.38 -15.45 -19.51
CA CYS A 173 -6.17 -14.68 -19.30
C CYS A 173 -6.23 -14.00 -17.93
N ILE A 174 -5.23 -14.24 -17.08
CA ILE A 174 -5.06 -13.55 -15.82
C ILE A 174 -4.08 -12.40 -16.06
N PRO A 175 -4.48 -11.14 -15.90
CA PRO A 175 -3.64 -10.01 -16.22
C PRO A 175 -2.48 -9.86 -15.22
N ALA A 176 -1.33 -9.51 -15.77
CA ALA A 176 -0.15 -9.07 -15.05
C ALA A 176 0.55 -7.99 -15.89
N ASP A 177 -0.25 -7.11 -16.50
CA ASP A 177 0.21 -6.07 -17.44
C ASP A 177 1.19 -5.11 -16.76
N SER A 178 0.89 -4.77 -15.51
CA SER A 178 1.79 -4.10 -14.58
C SER A 178 2.70 -5.08 -13.84
N ALA A 179 3.77 -4.56 -13.28
CA ALA A 179 4.69 -5.31 -12.45
C ALA A 179 4.12 -5.54 -11.02
N SER A 180 2.95 -4.96 -10.71
CA SER A 180 2.24 -5.09 -9.43
C SER A 180 0.80 -5.60 -9.61
N HIS A 181 0.15 -5.99 -8.50
CA HIS A 181 -1.24 -6.48 -8.42
C HIS A 181 -1.58 -7.64 -9.37
N THR A 182 -0.69 -8.60 -9.48
CA THR A 182 -0.82 -9.66 -10.47
C THR A 182 -1.77 -10.75 -9.97
N VAL A 183 -1.27 -11.63 -9.11
CA VAL A 183 -2.01 -12.73 -8.51
C VAL A 183 -2.04 -12.59 -6.99
N GLY A 184 -2.94 -13.31 -6.33
CA GLY A 184 -2.99 -13.36 -4.88
C GLY A 184 -2.68 -14.74 -4.34
N SER A 185 -3.72 -15.40 -3.83
CA SER A 185 -3.62 -16.72 -3.18
C SER A 185 -4.72 -17.66 -3.65
N LEU A 186 -4.67 -18.90 -3.16
CA LEU A 186 -5.67 -19.93 -3.41
C LEU A 186 -5.90 -20.79 -2.17
N ARG A 187 -7.14 -21.24 -1.98
CA ARG A 187 -7.57 -22.08 -0.84
C ARG A 187 -8.63 -23.06 -1.29
N PHE A 188 -8.53 -24.31 -0.83
CA PHE A 188 -9.58 -25.30 -1.03
C PHE A 188 -10.75 -25.03 -0.10
N ALA A 189 -11.96 -25.12 -0.64
CA ALA A 189 -13.17 -25.25 0.16
C ALA A 189 -13.34 -26.71 0.65
N PRO A 190 -14.12 -26.94 1.73
CA PRO A 190 -14.34 -28.28 2.28
C PRO A 190 -14.96 -29.28 1.31
N ASP A 191 -15.70 -28.82 0.29
CA ASP A 191 -16.28 -29.65 -0.77
C ASP A 191 -15.26 -30.05 -1.86
N GLY A 192 -14.02 -29.57 -1.76
CA GLY A 192 -12.93 -29.87 -2.69
C GLY A 192 -12.88 -28.99 -3.93
N THR A 193 -13.71 -27.95 -4.02
CA THR A 193 -13.53 -26.85 -4.99
C THR A 193 -12.44 -25.89 -4.50
N LEU A 194 -12.04 -24.95 -5.36
CA LEU A 194 -10.93 -24.04 -5.12
C LEU A 194 -11.37 -22.59 -5.29
N PHE A 195 -11.05 -21.77 -4.29
CA PHE A 195 -11.12 -20.31 -4.40
C PHE A 195 -9.74 -19.77 -4.79
N VAL A 196 -9.72 -18.75 -5.65
CA VAL A 196 -8.50 -18.13 -6.18
C VAL A 196 -8.70 -16.62 -6.25
N THR A 197 -7.71 -15.83 -5.85
CA THR A 197 -7.73 -14.38 -6.04
C THR A 197 -6.75 -13.92 -7.11
N SER A 198 -7.14 -12.88 -7.83
CA SER A 198 -6.35 -12.20 -8.85
C SER A 198 -6.51 -10.69 -8.71
N GLY A 199 -5.40 -9.96 -8.79
CA GLY A 199 -5.43 -8.50 -8.81
C GLY A 199 -5.86 -7.97 -10.17
N ASP A 200 -5.99 -6.64 -10.27
CA ASP A 200 -6.40 -5.97 -11.49
C ASP A 200 -5.34 -6.01 -12.61
N GLY A 201 -4.08 -6.27 -12.23
CA GLY A 201 -2.91 -6.31 -13.09
C GLY A 201 -2.61 -4.98 -13.78
N ALA A 202 -3.21 -3.87 -13.33
CA ALA A 202 -3.09 -2.55 -13.94
C ALA A 202 -1.98 -1.70 -13.30
N ARG A 203 -1.66 -0.55 -13.91
CA ARG A 203 -0.67 0.36 -13.30
C ARG A 203 -1.16 0.81 -11.93
N PHE A 204 -0.25 0.70 -10.95
CA PHE A 204 -0.55 0.98 -9.55
C PHE A 204 -0.37 2.46 -9.18
N ASP A 205 0.33 3.23 -10.02
CA ASP A 205 0.83 4.59 -9.78
C ASP A 205 0.05 5.70 -10.48
N THR A 206 -0.91 5.34 -11.35
CA THR A 206 -1.68 6.31 -12.11
C THR A 206 -3.09 5.80 -12.40
N VAL A 207 -3.94 6.66 -12.96
CA VAL A 207 -5.21 6.22 -13.56
C VAL A 207 -4.90 5.42 -14.82
N ASP A 208 -5.24 4.15 -14.78
CA ASP A 208 -5.10 3.20 -15.89
C ASP A 208 -6.44 2.52 -16.19
N ASP A 209 -6.87 2.59 -17.45
CA ASP A 209 -8.13 2.02 -17.90
C ASP A 209 -8.16 0.49 -17.82
N ASP A 210 -7.01 -0.16 -17.73
CA ASP A 210 -6.91 -1.60 -17.50
C ASP A 210 -7.50 -2.03 -16.15
N ALA A 211 -7.49 -1.15 -15.14
CA ALA A 211 -8.12 -1.41 -13.85
C ALA A 211 -9.65 -1.57 -13.96
N LEU A 212 -10.28 -0.99 -15.01
CA LEU A 212 -11.73 -1.12 -15.24
C LEU A 212 -12.14 -2.57 -15.56
N ARG A 213 -11.19 -3.45 -15.91
CA ARG A 213 -11.44 -4.90 -16.05
C ARG A 213 -11.91 -5.53 -14.73
N ALA A 214 -11.59 -4.94 -13.57
CA ALA A 214 -12.09 -5.38 -12.27
C ALA A 214 -13.64 -5.38 -12.21
N GLN A 215 -14.28 -4.48 -12.97
CA GLN A 215 -15.74 -4.37 -13.09
C GLN A 215 -16.35 -5.25 -14.20
N SER A 216 -15.53 -5.90 -15.04
CA SER A 216 -15.98 -6.80 -16.10
C SER A 216 -16.09 -8.24 -15.60
N LEU A 217 -17.24 -8.88 -15.81
CA LEU A 217 -17.44 -10.30 -15.50
C LEU A 217 -16.73 -11.24 -16.47
N ASP A 218 -16.41 -10.77 -17.68
CA ASP A 218 -15.73 -11.58 -18.71
C ASP A 218 -14.19 -11.47 -18.64
N SER A 219 -13.67 -10.83 -17.59
CA SER A 219 -12.24 -10.75 -17.29
C SER A 219 -11.94 -11.44 -15.95
N LEU A 220 -10.75 -12.00 -15.83
CA LEU A 220 -10.22 -12.54 -14.58
C LEU A 220 -9.49 -11.48 -13.73
N ALA A 221 -9.44 -10.21 -14.14
CA ALA A 221 -8.81 -9.11 -13.40
C ALA A 221 -9.62 -8.75 -12.14
N GLY A 222 -8.99 -8.59 -10.98
CA GLY A 222 -9.62 -8.03 -9.78
C GLY A 222 -10.79 -8.87 -9.28
N LYS A 223 -10.58 -10.18 -9.11
CA LYS A 223 -11.63 -11.17 -8.82
C LYS A 223 -11.32 -12.02 -7.59
N VAL A 224 -12.40 -12.48 -6.97
CA VAL A 224 -12.43 -13.79 -6.32
C VAL A 224 -13.07 -14.77 -7.29
N LEU A 225 -12.35 -15.82 -7.64
CA LEU A 225 -12.82 -16.91 -8.48
C LEU A 225 -13.15 -18.13 -7.63
N HIS A 226 -14.14 -18.91 -8.05
CA HIS A 226 -14.53 -20.17 -7.45
C HIS A 226 -14.67 -21.24 -8.53
N ILE A 227 -13.78 -22.21 -8.51
CA ILE A 227 -13.59 -23.17 -9.60
C ILE A 227 -13.48 -24.61 -9.07
N THR A 228 -13.72 -25.57 -9.94
CA THR A 228 -13.44 -26.98 -9.70
C THR A 228 -11.93 -27.26 -9.80
N ARG A 229 -11.52 -28.49 -9.42
CA ARG A 229 -10.13 -28.97 -9.57
C ARG A 229 -9.63 -28.98 -11.02
N SER A 230 -10.51 -28.89 -12.01
CA SER A 230 -10.16 -28.83 -13.45
C SER A 230 -10.11 -27.41 -14.01
N GLY A 231 -10.37 -26.37 -13.20
CA GLY A 231 -10.39 -24.97 -13.65
C GLY A 231 -11.75 -24.48 -14.18
N GLU A 232 -12.75 -25.35 -14.23
CA GLU A 232 -14.11 -25.00 -14.64
C GLU A 232 -14.86 -24.26 -13.53
N GLY A 233 -15.69 -23.28 -13.90
CA GLY A 233 -16.57 -22.58 -12.96
C GLY A 233 -17.57 -23.53 -12.30
N VAL A 234 -17.93 -23.24 -11.06
CA VAL A 234 -18.88 -24.04 -10.30
C VAL A 234 -20.31 -23.61 -10.66
N ALA A 235 -21.22 -24.55 -10.91
CA ALA A 235 -22.55 -24.28 -11.46
C ALA A 235 -23.45 -23.39 -10.58
N PHE A 236 -23.17 -23.30 -9.28
CA PHE A 236 -23.88 -22.42 -8.35
C PHE A 236 -23.20 -21.07 -8.13
N ASN A 237 -22.17 -20.74 -8.93
CA ASN A 237 -21.58 -19.41 -8.90
C ASN A 237 -22.61 -18.34 -9.30
N PRO A 238 -22.52 -17.14 -8.71
CA PRO A 238 -23.51 -16.07 -8.85
C PRO A 238 -23.66 -15.55 -10.29
N PHE A 239 -22.62 -15.70 -11.14
CA PHE A 239 -22.61 -15.22 -12.52
C PHE A 239 -22.57 -16.35 -13.55
N TRP A 240 -22.97 -17.56 -13.15
CA TRP A 240 -23.07 -18.73 -14.02
C TRP A 240 -23.96 -18.48 -15.24
N ASN A 241 -23.46 -18.78 -16.44
CA ASN A 241 -24.20 -18.60 -17.70
C ASN A 241 -24.51 -19.91 -18.44
N GLY A 242 -24.22 -21.07 -17.84
CA GLY A 242 -24.36 -22.38 -18.49
C GLY A 242 -23.09 -22.92 -19.15
N ASP A 243 -22.07 -22.09 -19.38
CA ASP A 243 -20.76 -22.51 -19.88
C ASP A 243 -19.75 -22.56 -18.72
N PRO A 244 -19.25 -23.74 -18.30
CA PRO A 244 -18.24 -23.86 -17.25
C PRO A 244 -16.90 -23.21 -17.57
N ARG A 245 -16.57 -22.98 -18.84
CA ARG A 245 -15.29 -22.40 -19.24
C ARG A 245 -15.32 -20.87 -19.30
N ALA A 246 -16.50 -20.26 -19.39
CA ALA A 246 -16.63 -18.81 -19.45
C ALA A 246 -16.08 -18.14 -18.18
N ASN A 247 -15.32 -17.06 -18.32
CA ASN A 247 -14.75 -16.31 -17.19
C ASN A 247 -15.81 -15.94 -16.16
N ARG A 248 -16.96 -15.41 -16.59
CA ARG A 248 -18.07 -15.06 -15.70
C ARG A 248 -18.56 -16.23 -14.84
N SER A 249 -18.58 -17.43 -15.39
CA SER A 249 -19.01 -18.64 -14.66
C SER A 249 -18.02 -19.03 -13.56
N LYS A 250 -16.79 -18.52 -13.59
CA LYS A 250 -15.77 -18.71 -12.56
C LYS A 250 -15.84 -17.62 -11.47
N VAL A 251 -16.50 -16.48 -11.71
CA VAL A 251 -16.51 -15.34 -10.79
C VAL A 251 -17.41 -15.60 -9.58
N TRP A 252 -16.85 -15.43 -8.39
CA TRP A 252 -17.57 -15.39 -7.11
C TRP A 252 -17.85 -13.95 -6.67
N ALA A 253 -16.83 -13.09 -6.73
CA ALA A 253 -16.91 -11.66 -6.43
C ALA A 253 -15.96 -10.86 -7.34
N LEU A 254 -16.23 -9.57 -7.50
CA LEU A 254 -15.50 -8.68 -8.40
C LEU A 254 -15.20 -7.32 -7.76
N GLY A 255 -14.40 -6.50 -8.43
CA GLY A 255 -14.10 -5.13 -8.00
C GLY A 255 -13.03 -5.06 -6.92
N LEU A 256 -11.97 -5.87 -7.07
CA LEU A 256 -10.80 -5.89 -6.20
C LEU A 256 -9.60 -5.25 -6.89
N ARG A 257 -8.70 -4.63 -6.13
CA ARG A 257 -7.45 -4.05 -6.64
C ARG A 257 -6.30 -5.06 -6.57
N ASN A 258 -5.89 -5.39 -5.35
CA ASN A 258 -4.81 -6.31 -5.04
C ASN A 258 -5.18 -7.21 -3.83
N PRO A 259 -6.01 -8.24 -4.07
CA PRO A 259 -6.48 -9.17 -3.04
C PRO A 259 -5.39 -10.20 -2.66
N TYR A 260 -4.36 -9.75 -1.92
CA TYR A 260 -3.10 -10.46 -1.74
C TYR A 260 -3.23 -11.81 -0.99
N ARG A 261 -3.81 -11.81 0.22
CA ARG A 261 -4.17 -13.04 0.96
C ARG A 261 -5.63 -13.07 1.34
N PHE A 262 -6.18 -14.28 1.31
CA PHE A 262 -7.49 -14.57 1.88
C PHE A 262 -7.50 -15.88 2.65
N SER A 263 -8.50 -16.00 3.53
CA SER A 263 -8.91 -17.29 4.10
C SER A 263 -10.41 -17.47 4.01
N LEU A 264 -10.85 -18.73 4.09
CA LEU A 264 -12.25 -19.08 4.08
C LEU A 264 -12.76 -19.15 5.52
N ARG A 265 -13.87 -18.46 5.81
CA ARG A 265 -14.50 -18.50 7.12
C ARG A 265 -14.90 -19.94 7.48
N PRO A 266 -14.46 -20.47 8.63
CA PRO A 266 -14.86 -21.80 9.07
C PRO A 266 -16.38 -21.96 9.10
N GLY A 267 -16.88 -23.07 8.57
CA GLY A 267 -18.31 -23.42 8.55
C GLY A 267 -19.15 -22.79 7.43
N THR A 268 -18.74 -21.66 6.84
CA THR A 268 -19.49 -21.01 5.73
C THR A 268 -18.70 -20.94 4.43
N SER A 269 -17.38 -21.09 4.48
CA SER A 269 -16.49 -20.96 3.32
C SER A 269 -16.57 -19.62 2.59
N ILE A 270 -16.98 -18.56 3.29
CA ILE A 270 -16.98 -17.20 2.75
C ILE A 270 -15.55 -16.65 2.77
N PRO A 271 -15.02 -16.12 1.65
CA PRO A 271 -13.68 -15.52 1.62
C PRO A 271 -13.59 -14.19 2.39
N TYR A 272 -12.60 -14.11 3.27
CA TYR A 272 -12.14 -12.91 3.98
C TYR A 272 -10.75 -12.57 3.48
N LEU A 273 -10.55 -11.37 2.97
CA LEU A 273 -9.34 -11.03 2.24
C LEU A 273 -8.85 -9.63 2.56
N GLY A 274 -7.53 -9.46 2.57
CA GLY A 274 -6.92 -8.13 2.49
C GLY A 274 -6.92 -7.66 1.05
N ASP A 275 -7.36 -6.43 0.79
CA ASP A 275 -7.26 -5.77 -0.51
C ASP A 275 -6.41 -4.51 -0.38
N VAL A 276 -5.26 -4.48 -1.05
CA VAL A 276 -4.34 -3.34 -0.96
C VAL A 276 -4.87 -2.20 -1.82
N GLY A 277 -5.21 -1.08 -1.18
CA GLY A 277 -5.82 0.07 -1.84
C GLY A 277 -4.82 0.94 -2.60
N TRP A 278 -5.29 2.06 -3.14
CA TRP A 278 -4.48 2.90 -4.02
C TRP A 278 -3.68 3.93 -3.24
N GLY A 279 -4.29 5.07 -2.89
CA GLY A 279 -3.57 6.20 -2.29
C GLY A 279 -3.97 6.51 -0.85
N THR A 280 -5.10 5.99 -0.36
CA THR A 280 -5.73 6.50 0.86
C THR A 280 -6.07 5.42 1.87
N TYR A 281 -6.60 4.28 1.42
CA TYR A 281 -7.24 3.31 2.32
C TYR A 281 -6.85 1.87 2.03
N GLU A 282 -6.67 1.11 3.11
CA GLU A 282 -6.48 -0.33 3.09
C GLU A 282 -7.73 -1.04 3.61
N GLU A 283 -7.99 -2.26 3.12
CA GLU A 283 -9.28 -2.92 3.37
C GLU A 283 -9.15 -4.38 3.79
N ILE A 284 -9.95 -4.79 4.79
CA ILE A 284 -10.40 -6.17 4.92
C ILE A 284 -11.80 -6.27 4.30
N ASN A 285 -11.93 -7.14 3.31
CA ASN A 285 -13.16 -7.38 2.56
C ASN A 285 -13.75 -8.75 2.88
N VAL A 286 -15.09 -8.82 2.85
CA VAL A 286 -15.85 -10.07 2.91
C VAL A 286 -16.52 -10.27 1.55
N ALA A 287 -16.05 -11.24 0.78
CA ALA A 287 -16.54 -11.52 -0.55
C ALA A 287 -17.77 -12.45 -0.50
N LEU A 288 -18.96 -11.88 -0.39
CA LEU A 288 -20.21 -12.64 -0.51
C LEU A 288 -20.45 -13.04 -1.98
N PRO A 289 -21.21 -14.13 -2.24
CA PRO A 289 -21.50 -14.50 -3.62
C PRO A 289 -22.20 -13.36 -4.36
N GLY A 290 -21.57 -12.88 -5.44
CA GLY A 290 -22.08 -11.84 -6.32
C GLY A 290 -21.73 -10.42 -5.89
N SER A 291 -21.01 -10.24 -4.78
CA SER A 291 -20.65 -8.91 -4.30
C SER A 291 -19.65 -8.21 -5.23
N ASN A 292 -19.91 -6.94 -5.50
CA ASN A 292 -18.95 -6.01 -6.09
C ASN A 292 -18.28 -5.21 -4.98
N LEU A 293 -16.96 -5.25 -4.89
CA LEU A 293 -16.15 -4.61 -3.84
C LEU A 293 -15.65 -3.22 -4.27
N GLY A 294 -16.03 -2.76 -5.47
CA GLY A 294 -16.05 -1.34 -5.83
C GLY A 294 -14.85 -0.83 -6.64
N TRP A 295 -13.68 -1.46 -6.56
CA TRP A 295 -12.50 -1.02 -7.32
C TRP A 295 -12.73 -1.12 -8.85
N PRO A 296 -12.29 -0.15 -9.67
CA PRO A 296 -11.53 1.07 -9.32
C PRO A 296 -12.39 2.31 -9.05
N CYS A 297 -13.71 2.15 -9.00
CA CYS A 297 -14.64 3.25 -8.80
C CYS A 297 -14.70 3.70 -7.33
N TYR A 298 -14.37 2.80 -6.40
CA TYR A 298 -14.27 3.08 -4.99
C TYR A 298 -12.90 2.69 -4.45
N GLU A 299 -12.44 3.47 -3.47
CA GLU A 299 -11.34 3.14 -2.58
C GLU A 299 -11.81 3.40 -1.14
N GLY A 300 -11.78 2.38 -0.30
CA GLY A 300 -12.43 2.39 1.00
C GLY A 300 -13.94 2.61 0.86
N LEU A 301 -14.42 3.63 1.56
CA LEU A 301 -15.84 4.02 1.56
C LEU A 301 -16.16 5.11 0.52
N PHE A 302 -15.17 5.59 -0.22
CA PHE A 302 -15.27 6.81 -1.01
C PHE A 302 -15.09 6.55 -2.51
N ARG A 303 -15.66 7.44 -3.32
CA ARG A 303 -15.47 7.39 -4.78
C ARG A 303 -14.05 7.77 -5.12
N GLN A 304 -13.45 7.02 -6.05
CA GLN A 304 -12.09 7.31 -6.48
C GLN A 304 -12.07 8.37 -7.56
N HIS A 305 -11.62 9.58 -7.21
CA HIS A 305 -11.68 10.76 -8.09
C HIS A 305 -11.03 10.56 -9.45
N GLY A 306 -9.92 9.82 -9.53
CA GLY A 306 -9.24 9.53 -10.81
C GLY A 306 -10.10 8.72 -11.80
N TYR A 307 -10.96 7.83 -11.29
CA TYR A 307 -11.83 6.96 -12.09
C TYR A 307 -13.28 7.42 -12.14
N GLU A 308 -13.70 8.34 -11.27
CA GLU A 308 -15.06 8.84 -11.19
C GLU A 308 -15.63 9.30 -12.54
N PRO A 309 -14.90 10.02 -13.43
CA PRO A 309 -15.43 10.42 -14.72
C PRO A 309 -15.66 9.27 -15.72
N LYS A 310 -15.16 8.05 -15.46
CA LYS A 310 -15.24 6.94 -16.40
C LYS A 310 -16.68 6.41 -16.53
N PRO A 311 -17.17 6.08 -17.74
CA PRO A 311 -18.54 5.62 -17.94
C PRO A 311 -18.94 4.39 -17.10
N VAL A 312 -18.01 3.45 -16.89
CA VAL A 312 -18.22 2.26 -16.05
C VAL A 312 -18.53 2.66 -14.61
N CYS A 313 -17.81 3.63 -14.06
CA CYS A 313 -18.03 4.11 -12.69
C CYS A 313 -19.32 4.93 -12.58
N GLN A 314 -19.61 5.79 -13.55
CA GLN A 314 -20.90 6.50 -13.59
C GLN A 314 -22.09 5.54 -13.64
N ALA A 315 -21.98 4.46 -14.42
CA ALA A 315 -23.00 3.41 -14.47
C ALA A 315 -23.13 2.64 -13.14
N LEU A 316 -22.04 2.43 -12.42
CA LEU A 316 -22.05 1.83 -11.08
C LEU A 316 -22.73 2.77 -10.06
N TYR A 317 -22.36 4.05 -10.05
CA TYR A 317 -22.94 5.05 -9.14
C TYR A 317 -24.45 5.24 -9.36
N ALA A 318 -24.89 5.19 -10.62
CA ALA A 318 -26.31 5.30 -10.97
C ALA A 318 -27.18 4.17 -10.38
N ARG A 319 -26.58 3.04 -9.97
CA ARG A 319 -27.28 1.94 -9.30
C ARG A 319 -27.51 2.19 -7.81
N GLY A 320 -26.93 3.26 -7.24
CA GLY A 320 -27.10 3.65 -5.85
C GLY A 320 -26.16 2.94 -4.87
N PRO A 321 -26.28 3.25 -3.56
CA PRO A 321 -25.30 2.83 -2.54
C PRO A 321 -25.25 1.31 -2.29
N GLY A 322 -26.27 0.54 -2.68
CA GLY A 322 -26.27 -0.92 -2.58
C GLY A 322 -25.57 -1.64 -3.72
N ALA A 323 -25.03 -0.91 -4.71
CA ALA A 323 -24.37 -1.49 -5.87
C ALA A 323 -22.97 -2.06 -5.57
N VAL A 324 -22.36 -1.60 -4.47
CA VAL A 324 -21.09 -2.08 -3.94
C VAL A 324 -21.28 -2.51 -2.50
N ARG A 325 -20.54 -3.53 -2.08
CA ARG A 325 -20.46 -3.93 -0.68
C ARG A 325 -19.31 -3.15 -0.05
N PRO A 326 -19.54 -2.43 1.07
CA PRO A 326 -18.46 -1.73 1.75
C PRO A 326 -17.46 -2.72 2.39
N PRO A 327 -16.21 -2.30 2.61
CA PRO A 327 -15.23 -3.08 3.36
C PRO A 327 -15.74 -3.44 4.76
N LEU A 328 -15.33 -4.60 5.27
CA LEU A 328 -15.62 -5.02 6.65
C LEU A 328 -14.87 -4.14 7.64
N TYR A 329 -13.62 -3.82 7.31
CA TYR A 329 -12.76 -2.94 8.08
C TYR A 329 -11.89 -2.15 7.13
N VAL A 330 -11.71 -0.86 7.41
CA VAL A 330 -10.92 0.08 6.62
C VAL A 330 -10.01 0.86 7.54
N TRP A 331 -8.78 1.13 7.10
CA TRP A 331 -7.85 2.03 7.78
C TRP A 331 -7.12 2.91 6.77
N ASP A 332 -6.74 4.10 7.18
CA ASP A 332 -5.99 5.03 6.34
C ASP A 332 -4.49 4.75 6.36
N HIS A 333 -3.78 5.30 5.37
CA HIS A 333 -2.33 5.16 5.19
C HIS A 333 -1.47 5.73 6.33
N GLY A 334 -2.05 6.48 7.27
CA GLY A 334 -1.38 6.87 8.52
C GLY A 334 -1.32 5.73 9.55
N VAL A 335 -2.18 4.72 9.45
CA VAL A 335 -2.24 3.55 10.35
C VAL A 335 -1.51 2.34 9.77
N GLY A 336 -1.53 2.18 8.44
CA GLY A 336 -1.01 1.04 7.70
C GLY A 336 -1.22 1.24 6.21
N GLN A 337 -0.31 0.73 5.37
CA GLN A 337 -0.30 0.95 3.91
C GLN A 337 -0.29 -0.38 3.15
N THR A 338 -0.62 -1.47 3.82
CA THR A 338 -0.69 -2.80 3.22
C THR A 338 -1.74 -3.66 3.92
N ALA A 339 -2.73 -4.14 3.16
CA ALA A 339 -3.64 -5.17 3.63
C ALA A 339 -3.14 -6.57 3.25
N THR A 340 -2.27 -7.18 4.07
CA THR A 340 -1.81 -8.56 3.79
C THR A 340 -2.98 -9.55 3.83
N GLY A 341 -3.97 -9.35 4.69
CA GLY A 341 -4.99 -10.36 5.02
C GLY A 341 -4.47 -11.39 6.02
N GLY A 342 -5.16 -12.52 6.19
CA GLY A 342 -4.69 -13.59 7.08
C GLY A 342 -5.69 -14.71 7.34
N ALA A 343 -5.78 -15.15 8.60
CA ALA A 343 -6.43 -16.42 8.96
C ALA A 343 -7.34 -16.32 10.18
N PHE A 344 -8.41 -17.11 10.16
CA PHE A 344 -9.21 -17.39 11.35
C PHE A 344 -8.45 -18.34 12.29
N TYR A 345 -8.37 -17.97 13.57
CA TYR A 345 -7.84 -18.88 14.58
C TYR A 345 -8.89 -19.92 14.97
N THR A 346 -8.60 -21.19 14.69
CA THR A 346 -9.51 -22.33 14.90
C THR A 346 -9.11 -23.24 16.06
N GLY A 347 -7.98 -22.96 16.71
CA GLY A 347 -7.49 -23.72 17.86
C GLY A 347 -8.14 -23.33 19.19
N THR A 348 -7.77 -24.05 20.24
CA THR A 348 -8.20 -23.78 21.63
C THR A 348 -7.03 -23.44 22.56
N ALA A 349 -5.81 -23.38 22.03
CA ALA A 349 -4.59 -23.11 22.82
C ALA A 349 -4.48 -21.63 23.23
N TYR A 350 -5.01 -20.72 22.41
CA TYR A 350 -5.05 -19.30 22.72
C TYR A 350 -6.21 -18.99 23.68
N PRO A 351 -6.10 -17.92 24.48
CA PRO A 351 -7.19 -17.45 25.34
C PRO A 351 -8.49 -17.24 24.57
N GLU A 352 -9.62 -17.41 25.26
CA GLU A 352 -10.98 -17.31 24.70
C GLU A 352 -11.19 -16.03 23.87
N THR A 353 -10.57 -14.92 24.25
CA THR A 353 -10.60 -13.64 23.53
C THR A 353 -10.17 -13.76 22.05
N TRP A 354 -9.26 -14.68 21.73
CA TRP A 354 -8.71 -14.88 20.38
C TRP A 354 -9.36 -16.05 19.63
N GLN A 355 -10.19 -16.85 20.29
CA GLN A 355 -10.84 -18.01 19.68
C GLN A 355 -11.86 -17.57 18.63
N GLY A 356 -11.69 -18.04 17.40
CA GLY A 356 -12.53 -17.66 16.26
C GLY A 356 -12.28 -16.25 15.71
N ALA A 357 -11.29 -15.51 16.22
CA ALA A 357 -10.92 -14.21 15.67
C ALA A 357 -10.23 -14.37 14.31
N TYR A 358 -10.43 -13.39 13.42
CA TYR A 358 -9.70 -13.25 12.17
C TYR A 358 -8.47 -12.39 12.39
N PHE A 359 -7.28 -12.96 12.17
CA PHE A 359 -6.01 -12.25 12.24
C PHE A 359 -5.60 -11.77 10.87
N PHE A 360 -5.13 -10.54 10.80
CA PHE A 360 -4.63 -9.90 9.60
C PHE A 360 -3.47 -9.00 9.96
N GLY A 361 -2.67 -8.58 8.99
CA GLY A 361 -1.56 -7.72 9.28
C GLY A 361 -1.21 -6.76 8.16
N ASP A 362 -0.24 -5.93 8.51
CA ASP A 362 0.30 -4.88 7.67
C ASP A 362 1.82 -5.02 7.65
N TYR A 363 2.33 -5.17 6.45
CA TYR A 363 3.74 -5.28 6.12
C TYR A 363 4.49 -3.97 6.38
N SER A 364 3.94 -2.82 6.00
CA SER A 364 4.67 -1.53 6.02
C SER A 364 4.88 -1.00 7.44
N GLN A 365 3.89 -1.17 8.32
CA GLN A 365 3.92 -0.78 9.72
C GLN A 365 4.22 -1.96 10.66
N GLN A 366 4.45 -3.15 10.11
CA GLN A 366 4.91 -4.34 10.81
C GLN A 366 4.04 -4.71 12.01
N TRP A 367 2.73 -4.79 11.82
CA TRP A 367 1.79 -5.22 12.87
C TRP A 367 0.88 -6.36 12.45
N ILE A 368 0.37 -7.09 13.45
CA ILE A 368 -0.75 -8.03 13.33
C ILE A 368 -1.89 -7.51 14.19
N ARG A 369 -3.10 -7.44 13.64
CA ARG A 369 -4.36 -7.17 14.35
C ARG A 369 -5.28 -8.38 14.26
N SER A 370 -6.26 -8.41 15.14
CA SER A 370 -7.39 -9.32 15.01
C SER A 370 -8.70 -8.55 14.99
N LEU A 371 -9.74 -9.15 14.42
CA LEU A 371 -11.12 -8.69 14.50
C LEU A 371 -12.07 -9.88 14.74
N ARG A 372 -13.30 -9.61 15.16
CA ARG A 372 -14.36 -10.62 15.28
C ARG A 372 -15.56 -10.24 14.42
N VAL A 373 -16.24 -11.26 13.92
CA VAL A 373 -17.50 -11.09 13.17
C VAL A 373 -18.63 -11.87 13.81
N ASP A 374 -19.86 -11.39 13.60
CA ASP A 374 -21.06 -12.07 14.02
C ASP A 374 -21.46 -13.22 13.06
N ALA A 375 -22.66 -13.77 13.24
CA ALA A 375 -23.19 -14.83 12.38
C ALA A 375 -23.53 -14.37 10.94
N ASN A 376 -23.62 -13.06 10.69
CA ASN A 376 -24.00 -12.44 9.42
C ASN A 376 -22.79 -11.76 8.73
N ASP A 377 -21.57 -12.14 9.12
CA ASP A 377 -20.33 -11.57 8.61
C ASP A 377 -20.24 -10.05 8.79
N GLN A 378 -20.82 -9.53 9.89
CA GLN A 378 -20.70 -8.13 10.29
C GLN A 378 -19.62 -8.00 11.37
N LEU A 379 -18.87 -6.89 11.33
CA LEU A 379 -17.85 -6.59 12.33
C LEU A 379 -18.51 -6.45 13.71
N VAL A 380 -18.02 -7.20 14.69
CA VAL A 380 -18.41 -6.99 16.08
C VAL A 380 -17.81 -5.66 16.54
N PRO A 381 -18.61 -4.70 17.02
CA PRO A 381 -18.10 -3.40 17.47
C PRO A 381 -16.96 -3.55 18.46
N ASP A 382 -15.96 -2.68 18.35
CA ASP A 382 -14.78 -2.62 19.23
C ASP A 382 -13.93 -3.90 19.30
N SER A 383 -14.12 -4.86 18.38
CA SER A 383 -13.36 -6.12 18.36
C SER A 383 -11.97 -6.01 17.72
N VAL A 384 -11.70 -4.93 16.99
CA VAL A 384 -10.41 -4.74 16.31
C VAL A 384 -9.33 -4.43 17.34
N THR A 385 -8.37 -5.33 17.49
CA THR A 385 -7.35 -5.26 18.54
C THR A 385 -5.96 -5.49 17.97
N LEU A 386 -4.98 -4.67 18.39
CA LEU A 386 -3.56 -4.93 18.12
C LEU A 386 -3.13 -6.23 18.81
N PHE A 387 -2.58 -7.15 18.04
CA PHE A 387 -2.06 -8.42 18.54
C PHE A 387 -0.53 -8.39 18.63
N ALA A 388 0.16 -7.97 17.57
CA ALA A 388 1.62 -7.92 17.54
C ALA A 388 2.13 -6.68 16.82
N SER A 389 3.34 -6.23 17.16
CA SER A 389 4.08 -5.19 16.46
C SER A 389 5.55 -5.59 16.29
N GLY A 390 6.26 -5.04 15.31
CA GLY A 390 7.64 -5.43 15.00
C GLY A 390 7.72 -6.85 14.42
N VAL A 391 6.72 -7.26 13.64
CA VAL A 391 6.65 -8.61 13.02
C VAL A 391 7.50 -8.78 11.76
N GLY A 392 8.26 -7.73 11.38
CA GLY A 392 9.11 -7.76 10.20
C GLY A 392 8.31 -7.73 8.89
N GLY A 393 8.82 -8.40 7.85
CA GLY A 393 8.24 -8.42 6.51
C GLY A 393 7.05 -9.37 6.37
N LEU A 394 5.95 -9.09 7.07
CA LEU A 394 4.78 -9.97 7.12
C LEU A 394 4.05 -10.08 5.77
N VAL A 395 4.11 -11.25 5.14
CA VAL A 395 3.46 -11.50 3.82
C VAL A 395 2.48 -12.69 3.81
N GLU A 396 2.41 -13.48 4.87
CA GLU A 396 1.45 -14.56 5.04
C GLU A 396 1.13 -14.73 6.53
N LEU A 397 -0.16 -14.91 6.83
CA LEU A 397 -0.66 -15.38 8.12
C LEU A 397 -1.53 -16.60 7.87
N GLY A 398 -1.13 -17.74 8.43
CA GLY A 398 -1.81 -19.02 8.27
C GLY A 398 -1.92 -19.79 9.58
N VAL A 399 -2.82 -20.76 9.63
CA VAL A 399 -2.88 -21.72 10.74
C VAL A 399 -2.04 -22.93 10.37
N GLY A 400 -1.08 -23.29 11.23
CA GLY A 400 -0.24 -24.47 11.04
C GLY A 400 -0.90 -25.76 11.48
N PRO A 401 -0.22 -26.90 11.34
CA PRO A 401 -0.78 -28.23 11.65
C PRO A 401 -1.05 -28.44 13.15
N ASP A 402 -0.43 -27.65 14.02
CA ASP A 402 -0.66 -27.64 15.47
C ASP A 402 -1.73 -26.61 15.89
N SER A 403 -2.50 -26.09 14.94
CA SER A 403 -3.54 -25.06 15.13
C SER A 403 -3.05 -23.70 15.64
N ASN A 404 -1.74 -23.49 15.76
CA ASN A 404 -1.18 -22.18 16.09
C ASN A 404 -1.10 -21.26 14.85
N LEU A 405 -1.00 -19.95 15.08
CA LEU A 405 -0.72 -19.01 14.00
C LEU A 405 0.73 -19.11 13.57
N PHE A 406 0.94 -19.09 12.26
CA PHE A 406 2.24 -19.01 11.61
C PHE A 406 2.26 -17.76 10.77
N PHE A 407 3.45 -17.16 10.65
CA PHE A 407 3.66 -16.06 9.74
C PHE A 407 4.97 -16.18 8.98
N VAL A 408 4.96 -15.67 7.76
CA VAL A 408 6.15 -15.58 6.90
C VAL A 408 6.70 -14.16 6.98
N ASP A 409 7.96 -14.05 7.38
CA ASP A 409 8.75 -12.82 7.30
C ASP A 409 9.63 -12.90 6.05
N ILE A 410 9.20 -12.21 4.98
CA ILE A 410 9.90 -12.21 3.70
C ILE A 410 11.27 -11.54 3.78
N LEU A 411 11.44 -10.57 4.69
CA LEU A 411 12.67 -9.78 4.83
C LEU A 411 13.72 -10.54 5.63
N ALA A 412 13.30 -11.26 6.67
CA ALA A 412 14.19 -12.12 7.44
C ALA A 412 14.47 -13.47 6.75
N GLY A 413 13.62 -13.88 5.80
CA GLY A 413 13.72 -15.22 5.19
C GLY A 413 13.31 -16.31 6.18
N GLU A 414 12.26 -16.05 6.97
CA GLU A 414 11.85 -16.89 8.09
C GLU A 414 10.37 -17.29 8.02
N LEU A 415 10.09 -18.53 8.43
CA LEU A 415 8.75 -18.98 8.82
C LEU A 415 8.73 -19.10 10.35
N ARG A 416 7.80 -18.39 11.00
CA ARG A 416 7.70 -18.33 12.47
C ARG A 416 6.34 -18.79 12.93
N ARG A 417 6.28 -19.36 14.14
CA ARG A 417 5.06 -19.81 14.81
C ARG A 417 4.84 -19.00 16.07
N ILE A 418 3.61 -18.54 16.29
CA ILE A 418 3.18 -17.89 17.53
C ILE A 418 2.55 -18.94 18.42
N ARG A 419 2.97 -19.03 19.69
CA ARG A 419 2.41 -19.95 20.68
C ARG A 419 1.86 -19.20 21.87
N HIS A 420 0.88 -19.80 22.53
CA HIS A 420 0.42 -19.36 23.85
C HIS A 420 0.64 -20.46 24.88
N THR A 421 1.20 -20.11 26.03
CA THR A 421 1.45 -21.03 27.14
C THR A 421 0.90 -20.43 28.44
N VAL A 422 0.09 -21.22 29.15
CA VAL A 422 -0.63 -20.79 30.35
C VAL A 422 0.33 -20.74 31.54
N ASP A 423 0.37 -19.61 32.25
CA ASP A 423 1.13 -19.34 33.48
C ASP A 423 2.67 -19.45 33.38
N ASN A 424 3.21 -19.58 32.17
CA ASN A 424 4.65 -19.63 31.93
C ASN A 424 4.96 -19.38 30.45
N THR A 425 5.58 -18.27 30.14
CA THR A 425 6.08 -17.90 28.82
C THR A 425 7.47 -18.50 28.65
N PRO A 426 7.73 -19.41 27.69
CA PRO A 426 9.08 -19.97 27.51
C PRO A 426 10.11 -18.86 27.38
N PRO A 427 11.29 -19.02 28.00
CA PRO A 427 12.32 -18.00 27.93
C PRO A 427 12.78 -17.87 26.48
N VAL A 428 13.20 -16.68 26.08
CA VAL A 428 13.86 -16.47 24.79
C VAL A 428 15.35 -16.65 25.01
N ALA A 429 15.91 -17.77 24.54
CA ALA A 429 17.36 -17.94 24.44
C ALA A 429 17.95 -17.00 23.38
N VAL A 430 18.97 -16.25 23.74
CA VAL A 430 19.81 -15.46 22.84
C VAL A 430 21.25 -15.95 22.99
N ALA A 431 21.78 -16.54 21.92
CA ALA A 431 23.14 -17.05 21.86
C ALA A 431 24.06 -16.11 21.10
N SER A 432 25.20 -15.78 21.69
CA SER A 432 26.29 -15.13 20.97
C SER A 432 27.63 -15.77 21.32
N ALA A 433 28.58 -15.64 20.42
CA ALA A 433 29.94 -16.12 20.58
C ALA A 433 30.91 -15.14 19.92
N THR A 434 32.06 -14.91 20.56
CA THR A 434 33.10 -14.01 20.06
C THR A 434 34.49 -14.57 20.36
N PRO A 435 35.38 -14.70 19.36
CA PRO A 435 35.12 -14.57 17.92
C PRO A 435 34.33 -15.77 17.37
N ARG A 436 33.59 -15.61 16.26
CA ARG A 436 32.89 -16.72 15.58
C ARG A 436 33.74 -17.46 14.55
N GLN A 437 34.93 -16.95 14.29
CA GLN A 437 35.86 -17.50 13.33
C GLN A 437 37.31 -17.19 13.76
N GLY A 438 38.26 -17.96 13.27
CA GLY A 438 39.67 -17.75 13.52
C GLY A 438 40.47 -19.05 13.55
N MET A 439 41.79 -18.92 13.62
CA MET A 439 42.69 -20.08 13.54
C MET A 439 42.70 -20.91 14.83
N PRO A 440 42.77 -22.26 14.74
CA PRO A 440 42.96 -23.11 15.91
C PRO A 440 44.36 -22.90 16.53
N PRO A 441 44.50 -22.97 17.87
CA PRO A 441 43.41 -23.08 18.84
C PRO A 441 42.63 -21.77 18.96
N LEU A 442 41.30 -21.83 18.78
CA LEU A 442 40.42 -20.66 18.84
C LEU A 442 39.69 -20.64 20.19
N LEU A 443 40.08 -19.70 21.06
CA LEU A 443 39.36 -19.42 22.29
C LEU A 443 38.10 -18.60 21.97
N VAL A 444 36.92 -19.17 22.20
CA VAL A 444 35.63 -18.56 21.95
C VAL A 444 34.94 -18.24 23.28
N ARG A 445 34.49 -17.01 23.43
CA ARG A 445 33.68 -16.54 24.56
C ARG A 445 32.22 -16.59 24.17
N PHE A 446 31.44 -17.41 24.86
CA PHE A 446 30.00 -17.50 24.66
C PHE A 446 29.27 -16.56 25.61
N SER A 447 28.14 -16.05 25.16
CA SER A 447 27.30 -15.18 25.96
C SER A 447 25.82 -15.50 25.73
N SER A 448 25.10 -15.58 26.84
CA SER A 448 23.64 -15.67 26.88
C SER A 448 22.96 -14.30 27.05
N ALA A 449 23.73 -13.20 26.99
CA ALA A 449 23.19 -11.85 27.15
C ALA A 449 22.07 -11.57 26.13
N GLY A 450 20.98 -10.98 26.61
CA GLY A 450 19.74 -10.80 25.86
C GLY A 450 18.75 -11.96 26.02
N SER A 451 19.18 -13.10 26.58
CA SER A 451 18.24 -14.13 26.98
C SER A 451 17.35 -13.60 28.09
N SER A 452 16.05 -13.81 27.96
CA SER A 452 15.08 -13.24 28.88
C SER A 452 13.93 -14.20 29.09
N ASP A 453 13.29 -14.03 30.23
CA ASP A 453 12.01 -14.63 30.53
C ASP A 453 11.01 -13.49 30.71
N ALA A 454 9.86 -13.56 30.05
CA ALA A 454 8.87 -12.50 30.09
C ALA A 454 8.19 -12.41 31.47
N ASP A 455 8.15 -13.52 32.21
CA ASP A 455 7.58 -13.61 33.55
C ASP A 455 8.61 -13.26 34.64
N GLY A 456 9.87 -13.01 34.23
CA GLY A 456 10.97 -12.68 35.12
C GLY A 456 11.54 -13.89 35.88
N ASP A 457 11.26 -15.11 35.40
CA ASP A 457 11.73 -16.32 36.04
C ASP A 457 13.25 -16.49 35.95
N ALA A 458 13.81 -17.25 36.90
CA ALA A 458 15.24 -17.49 36.98
C ALA A 458 15.68 -18.47 35.87
N LEU A 459 16.56 -18.00 34.99
CA LEU A 459 17.03 -18.77 33.84
C LEU A 459 18.11 -19.79 34.19
N GLN A 460 18.00 -20.97 33.60
CA GLN A 460 19.00 -22.03 33.59
C GLN A 460 19.60 -22.15 32.19
N TYR A 461 20.92 -22.36 32.12
CA TYR A 461 21.66 -22.37 30.86
C TYR A 461 22.31 -23.73 30.62
N ARG A 462 22.32 -24.16 29.36
CA ARG A 462 23.05 -25.34 28.91
C ARG A 462 23.68 -25.06 27.55
N TRP A 463 25.00 -24.96 27.51
CA TRP A 463 25.80 -24.83 26.30
C TRP A 463 26.34 -26.19 25.87
N ASP A 464 26.06 -26.54 24.63
CA ASP A 464 26.60 -27.68 23.92
C ASP A 464 27.49 -27.13 22.79
N PHE A 465 28.80 -27.35 22.85
CA PHE A 465 29.76 -26.67 21.96
C PHE A 465 29.83 -27.27 20.56
N GLY A 466 29.18 -28.42 20.31
CA GLY A 466 29.09 -29.02 18.98
C GLY A 466 30.33 -29.79 18.51
N ASP A 467 31.36 -29.94 19.35
CA ASP A 467 32.61 -30.66 19.06
C ASP A 467 32.80 -31.94 19.87
N GLY A 468 31.76 -32.37 20.61
CA GLY A 468 31.79 -33.55 21.48
C GLY A 468 32.42 -33.31 22.85
N SER A 469 32.85 -32.08 23.17
CA SER A 469 33.29 -31.71 24.51
C SER A 469 32.13 -31.69 25.53
N PRO A 470 32.43 -31.75 26.85
CA PRO A 470 31.40 -31.68 27.88
C PRO A 470 30.58 -30.39 27.80
N VAL A 471 29.27 -30.51 28.03
CA VAL A 471 28.35 -29.35 28.08
C VAL A 471 28.65 -28.45 29.29
N SER A 472 28.41 -27.14 29.14
CA SER A 472 28.55 -26.15 30.21
C SER A 472 27.21 -25.66 30.71
N VAL A 473 27.11 -25.38 32.02
CA VAL A 473 25.91 -24.80 32.65
C VAL A 473 26.08 -23.33 33.04
N LEU A 474 27.24 -22.74 32.70
CA LEU A 474 27.47 -21.31 32.94
C LEU A 474 26.70 -20.48 31.90
N PRO A 475 26.20 -19.29 32.26
CA PRO A 475 25.55 -18.39 31.32
C PRO A 475 26.49 -17.92 30.20
N ASN A 476 27.75 -17.64 30.54
CA ASN A 476 28.76 -17.07 29.64
C ASN A 476 30.09 -17.86 29.73
N PRO A 477 30.15 -19.11 29.22
CA PRO A 477 31.36 -19.91 29.28
C PRO A 477 32.40 -19.49 28.25
N GLU A 478 33.66 -19.82 28.49
CA GLU A 478 34.71 -19.84 27.47
C GLU A 478 34.97 -21.28 27.04
N HIS A 479 35.22 -21.51 25.75
CA HIS A 479 35.61 -22.83 25.22
C HIS A 479 36.63 -22.67 24.10
N THR A 480 37.60 -23.59 24.04
CA THR A 480 38.69 -23.54 23.06
C THR A 480 38.54 -24.66 22.05
N TYR A 481 38.35 -24.31 20.79
CA TYR A 481 38.32 -25.27 19.70
C TYR A 481 39.74 -25.55 19.20
N ALA A 482 40.20 -26.79 19.36
CA ALA A 482 41.55 -27.20 18.96
C ALA A 482 41.63 -27.67 17.50
N ALA A 483 40.52 -28.15 16.93
CA ALA A 483 40.47 -28.67 15.57
C ALA A 483 39.78 -27.67 14.64
N ALA A 484 40.35 -27.50 13.44
CA ALA A 484 39.68 -26.80 12.36
C ALA A 484 38.38 -27.52 11.95
N GLY A 485 37.39 -26.76 11.52
CA GLY A 485 36.08 -27.27 11.13
C GLY A 485 34.94 -26.32 11.49
N ALA A 486 33.77 -26.60 10.91
CA ALA A 486 32.52 -25.95 11.28
C ALA A 486 31.95 -26.61 12.54
N HIS A 487 31.64 -25.78 13.55
CA HIS A 487 31.04 -26.22 14.81
C HIS A 487 29.73 -25.46 15.03
N VAL A 488 28.69 -26.12 15.51
CA VAL A 488 27.41 -25.47 15.86
C VAL A 488 27.24 -25.58 17.36
N ALA A 489 27.52 -24.49 18.07
CA ALA A 489 27.25 -24.42 19.48
C ALA A 489 25.77 -24.09 19.73
N ARG A 490 25.14 -24.77 20.68
CA ARG A 490 23.74 -24.60 21.04
C ARG A 490 23.62 -24.17 22.50
N LEU A 491 23.03 -23.00 22.73
CA LEU A 491 22.51 -22.61 24.03
C LEU A 491 21.08 -23.10 24.14
N THR A 492 20.77 -23.80 25.23
CA THR A 492 19.40 -24.03 25.70
C THR A 492 19.20 -23.22 26.97
N VAL A 493 18.19 -22.36 26.97
CA VAL A 493 17.72 -21.61 28.15
C VAL A 493 16.42 -22.23 28.61
N SER A 494 16.30 -22.47 29.91
CA SER A 494 15.11 -23.02 30.56
C SER A 494 14.70 -22.13 31.73
N ASP A 495 13.40 -21.94 31.92
CA ASP A 495 12.83 -21.25 33.08
C ASP A 495 12.67 -22.18 34.30
N GLY A 496 12.94 -23.48 34.13
CA GLY A 496 12.75 -24.50 35.18
C GLY A 496 11.28 -24.81 35.52
N ARG A 497 10.33 -24.24 34.78
CA ARG A 497 8.87 -24.42 34.90
C ARG A 497 8.25 -25.12 33.71
N GLY A 498 9.09 -25.61 32.80
CA GLY A 498 8.68 -26.43 31.65
C GLY A 498 8.78 -25.70 30.32
N GLY A 499 9.15 -24.41 30.33
CA GLY A 499 9.51 -23.68 29.12
C GLY A 499 11.02 -23.71 28.89
N SER A 500 11.40 -23.91 27.62
CA SER A 500 12.78 -23.76 27.19
C SER A 500 12.84 -23.31 25.74
N HIS A 501 13.88 -22.55 25.41
CA HIS A 501 14.21 -22.17 24.05
C HIS A 501 15.66 -22.50 23.80
N SER A 502 15.99 -22.78 22.54
CA SER A 502 17.37 -22.97 22.14
C SER A 502 17.74 -21.97 21.06
N ALA A 503 18.93 -21.42 21.19
CA ALA A 503 19.56 -20.60 20.16
C ALA A 503 20.91 -21.24 19.79
N THR A 504 21.24 -21.23 18.51
CA THR A 504 22.51 -21.78 18.01
C THR A 504 23.43 -20.65 17.55
N VAL A 505 24.73 -20.91 17.61
CA VAL A 505 25.77 -20.08 17.01
C VAL A 505 26.76 -20.98 16.27
N SER A 506 26.85 -20.75 14.96
CA SER A 506 27.83 -21.43 14.12
C SER A 506 29.19 -20.77 14.24
N LEU A 507 30.23 -21.59 14.25
CA LEU A 507 31.62 -21.20 14.38
C LEU A 507 32.43 -21.85 13.27
N SER A 508 33.39 -21.13 12.72
CA SER A 508 34.33 -21.67 11.74
C SER A 508 35.77 -21.55 12.24
N VAL A 509 36.32 -22.68 12.64
CA VAL A 509 37.67 -22.75 13.18
C VAL A 509 38.62 -23.12 12.05
N GLY A 510 39.66 -22.33 11.83
CA GLY A 510 40.67 -22.55 10.80
C GLY A 510 40.38 -21.89 9.45
N ASN A 511 39.39 -21.02 9.37
CA ASN A 511 39.03 -20.28 8.16
C ASN A 511 38.39 -18.94 8.54
N LEU A 512 38.76 -17.85 7.88
CA LEU A 512 38.21 -16.51 8.05
C LEU A 512 37.19 -16.18 6.95
N ALA A 513 36.29 -15.24 7.22
CA ALA A 513 35.38 -14.77 6.19
C ALA A 513 36.11 -13.86 5.18
N PRO A 514 35.76 -13.95 3.89
CA PRO A 514 36.35 -13.09 2.87
C PRO A 514 36.06 -11.60 3.14
N VAL A 515 36.98 -10.73 2.72
CA VAL A 515 36.85 -9.27 2.84
C VAL A 515 36.45 -8.68 1.48
N PRO A 516 35.17 -8.35 1.27
CA PRO A 516 34.72 -7.70 0.04
C PRO A 516 35.01 -6.20 0.02
N ALA A 517 35.28 -5.69 -1.18
CA ALA A 517 35.46 -4.28 -1.50
C ALA A 517 34.54 -3.89 -2.67
N ILE A 518 33.73 -2.84 -2.47
CA ILE A 518 32.99 -2.19 -3.55
C ILE A 518 33.89 -1.09 -4.12
N LEU A 519 34.25 -1.23 -5.39
CA LEU A 519 35.17 -0.34 -6.10
C LEU A 519 34.43 0.79 -6.84
N SER A 520 33.21 0.51 -7.30
CA SER A 520 32.32 1.47 -7.96
C SER A 520 30.86 1.12 -7.68
N PRO A 521 29.95 2.10 -7.63
CA PRO A 521 30.20 3.54 -7.60
C PRO A 521 30.81 4.00 -6.26
N SER A 522 31.34 5.23 -6.19
CA SER A 522 31.76 5.80 -4.91
C SER A 522 30.53 6.13 -4.05
N ALA A 523 30.70 6.16 -2.72
CA ALA A 523 29.62 6.58 -1.80
C ALA A 523 29.17 8.06 -1.99
N THR A 524 29.95 8.85 -2.71
CA THR A 524 29.62 10.25 -3.06
C THR A 524 28.83 10.36 -4.37
N PHE A 525 28.67 9.28 -5.12
CA PHE A 525 27.82 9.26 -6.31
C PHE A 525 26.39 9.69 -5.95
N ARG A 526 25.77 10.48 -6.82
CA ARG A 526 24.38 10.89 -6.72
C ARG A 526 23.68 10.53 -8.01
N PHE A 527 22.59 9.79 -7.90
CA PHE A 527 21.87 9.28 -9.07
C PHE A 527 20.76 10.22 -9.50
N LYS A 528 20.37 10.16 -10.77
CA LYS A 528 19.12 10.73 -11.28
C LYS A 528 18.22 9.63 -11.86
N VAL A 529 16.94 9.91 -12.03
CA VAL A 529 16.01 9.00 -12.69
C VAL A 529 16.51 8.67 -14.10
N GLY A 530 16.49 7.38 -14.45
CA GLY A 530 16.97 6.85 -15.72
C GLY A 530 18.47 6.57 -15.79
N ASP A 531 19.26 6.87 -14.75
CA ASP A 531 20.68 6.49 -14.73
C ASP A 531 20.87 4.97 -14.76
N VAL A 532 21.85 4.50 -15.53
CA VAL A 532 22.35 3.12 -15.43
C VAL A 532 23.55 3.13 -14.49
N VAL A 533 23.35 2.67 -13.26
CA VAL A 533 24.40 2.60 -12.23
C VAL A 533 25.20 1.32 -12.42
N ALA A 534 26.41 1.45 -12.96
CA ALA A 534 27.37 0.35 -13.04
C ALA A 534 28.12 0.20 -11.71
N TYR A 535 28.22 -1.04 -11.24
CA TYR A 535 28.95 -1.38 -10.03
C TYR A 535 30.03 -2.43 -10.29
N SER A 536 31.07 -2.38 -9.46
CA SER A 536 32.16 -3.36 -9.49
C SER A 536 32.72 -3.58 -8.10
N GLY A 537 33.27 -4.77 -7.89
CA GLY A 537 33.83 -5.16 -6.62
C GLY A 537 34.71 -6.40 -6.73
N SER A 538 35.42 -6.66 -5.64
CA SER A 538 36.29 -7.82 -5.48
C SER A 538 36.24 -8.27 -4.03
N ALA A 539 36.77 -9.45 -3.76
CA ALA A 539 37.00 -9.88 -2.39
C ALA A 539 38.30 -10.67 -2.29
N SER A 540 38.90 -10.66 -1.12
CA SER A 540 40.04 -11.49 -0.78
C SER A 540 39.82 -12.13 0.57
N ASP A 541 40.20 -13.39 0.67
CA ASP A 541 40.27 -14.13 1.92
C ASP A 541 41.73 -14.42 2.30
N ALA A 542 42.01 -14.59 3.58
CA ALA A 542 43.37 -14.81 4.09
C ALA A 542 43.90 -16.20 3.74
N GLU A 543 43.03 -17.20 3.68
CA GLU A 543 43.37 -18.59 3.40
C GLU A 543 43.26 -18.92 1.90
N ASP A 544 42.25 -18.37 1.21
CA ASP A 544 42.00 -18.62 -0.21
C ASP A 544 42.67 -17.61 -1.17
N GLY A 545 43.09 -16.45 -0.66
CA GLY A 545 43.54 -15.35 -1.51
C GLY A 545 42.37 -14.68 -2.25
N PRO A 546 42.55 -14.24 -3.52
CA PRO A 546 41.47 -13.60 -4.28
C PRO A 546 40.26 -14.55 -4.46
N ILE A 547 39.07 -14.07 -4.11
CA ILE A 547 37.83 -14.83 -4.31
C ILE A 547 37.42 -14.77 -5.79
N PRO A 548 37.18 -15.92 -6.44
CA PRO A 548 36.70 -15.96 -7.82
C PRO A 548 35.35 -15.27 -8.02
N GLU A 549 35.13 -14.68 -9.20
CA GLU A 549 33.94 -13.87 -9.47
C GLU A 549 32.62 -14.66 -9.36
N GLU A 550 32.64 -15.96 -9.66
CA GLU A 550 31.49 -16.86 -9.52
C GLU A 550 31.02 -17.06 -8.07
N ARG A 551 31.81 -16.62 -7.08
CA ARG A 551 31.45 -16.64 -5.65
C ARG A 551 31.16 -15.25 -5.08
N LEU A 552 31.00 -14.26 -5.95
CA LEU A 552 30.54 -12.92 -5.60
C LEU A 552 29.05 -12.78 -5.94
N ALA A 553 28.27 -12.31 -4.97
CA ALA A 553 26.85 -12.06 -5.10
C ALA A 553 26.53 -10.63 -4.67
N TRP A 554 25.73 -9.93 -5.46
CA TRP A 554 25.27 -8.58 -5.22
C TRP A 554 23.80 -8.58 -4.83
N THR A 555 23.44 -7.69 -3.92
CA THR A 555 22.06 -7.35 -3.60
C THR A 555 21.93 -5.84 -3.62
N VAL A 556 20.98 -5.33 -4.40
CA VAL A 556 20.54 -3.94 -4.37
C VAL A 556 19.22 -3.90 -3.63
N THR A 557 19.10 -3.03 -2.63
CA THR A 557 17.86 -2.79 -1.90
C THR A 557 17.44 -1.36 -2.16
N LEU A 558 16.22 -1.14 -2.62
CA LEU A 558 15.64 0.19 -2.61
C LEU A 558 15.06 0.45 -1.23
N ARG A 559 15.31 1.65 -0.72
CA ARG A 559 14.67 2.17 0.47
C ARG A 559 13.99 3.46 0.12
N HIS A 560 12.72 3.59 0.46
CA HIS A 560 12.08 4.88 0.36
C HIS A 560 11.01 5.05 1.41
N CYS A 561 10.51 6.28 1.48
CA CYS A 561 9.50 6.67 2.42
C CYS A 561 8.24 7.17 1.68
N ALA A 562 7.11 6.65 2.12
CA ALA A 562 5.79 7.01 1.67
C ALA A 562 5.02 7.51 2.89
N ALA A 563 4.50 8.74 2.84
CA ALA A 563 3.77 9.32 3.98
C ALA A 563 4.59 9.49 5.26
N GLY A 564 5.90 9.67 5.14
CA GLY A 564 6.81 9.70 6.30
C GLY A 564 7.05 8.33 6.94
N THR A 565 6.50 7.25 6.37
CA THR A 565 6.82 5.87 6.75
C THR A 565 7.80 5.28 5.75
N CYS A 566 8.94 4.82 6.24
CA CYS A 566 9.99 4.24 5.41
C CYS A 566 9.92 2.73 5.42
N HIS A 567 10.02 2.11 4.24
CA HIS A 567 10.18 0.67 4.13
C HIS A 567 11.18 0.32 3.01
N SER A 568 11.34 -0.96 2.69
CA SER A 568 12.44 -1.44 1.85
C SER A 568 12.01 -2.57 0.94
N HIS A 569 12.56 -2.56 -0.27
CA HIS A 569 12.30 -3.54 -1.31
C HIS A 569 13.61 -4.17 -1.75
N PRO A 570 13.65 -5.49 -1.84
CA PRO A 570 14.64 -6.16 -2.66
C PRO A 570 14.58 -5.59 -4.07
N TYR A 571 15.64 -4.97 -4.55
CA TYR A 571 15.63 -4.33 -5.86
C TYR A 571 16.29 -5.16 -6.95
N ALA A 572 17.53 -5.61 -6.78
CA ALA A 572 18.19 -6.41 -7.79
C ALA A 572 19.17 -7.38 -7.16
N THR A 573 19.43 -8.49 -7.82
CA THR A 573 20.49 -9.42 -7.42
C THR A 573 21.28 -9.86 -8.63
N SER A 574 22.59 -9.99 -8.48
CA SER A 574 23.44 -10.51 -9.55
C SER A 574 24.63 -11.27 -8.97
N THR A 575 25.29 -12.09 -9.78
CA THR A 575 26.57 -12.72 -9.42
C THR A 575 27.70 -12.17 -10.29
N GLY A 576 28.95 -12.30 -9.85
CA GLY A 576 30.13 -11.82 -10.58
C GLY A 576 30.75 -10.55 -10.00
N ALA A 577 31.89 -10.15 -10.55
CA ALA A 577 32.65 -8.99 -10.10
C ALA A 577 32.03 -7.64 -10.53
N THR A 578 31.13 -7.63 -11.51
CA THR A 578 30.51 -6.42 -12.05
C THR A 578 29.02 -6.62 -12.33
N GLY A 579 28.28 -5.52 -12.42
CA GLY A 579 26.90 -5.52 -12.84
C GLY A 579 26.37 -4.09 -12.99
N SER A 580 25.08 -3.96 -13.28
CA SER A 580 24.43 -2.65 -13.36
C SER A 580 22.94 -2.74 -13.10
N PHE A 581 22.35 -1.64 -12.63
CA PHE A 581 20.90 -1.49 -12.54
C PHE A 581 20.47 -0.11 -13.05
N THR A 582 19.20 0.04 -13.44
CA THR A 582 18.66 1.32 -13.91
C THR A 582 17.84 1.98 -12.82
N ILE A 583 18.02 3.27 -12.58
CA ILE A 583 17.22 4.01 -11.61
C ILE A 583 15.83 4.26 -12.21
N PRO A 584 14.75 3.71 -11.63
CA PRO A 584 13.39 4.05 -12.05
C PRO A 584 13.00 5.45 -11.59
N ASP A 585 11.87 5.93 -12.10
CA ASP A 585 11.10 6.95 -11.40
C ASP A 585 10.25 6.27 -10.32
N HIS A 586 10.42 6.68 -9.05
CA HIS A 586 9.88 5.91 -7.92
C HIS A 586 9.70 6.78 -6.66
N GLY A 587 9.28 8.03 -6.85
CA GLY A 587 9.12 9.02 -5.79
C GLY A 587 10.44 9.63 -5.32
N ASP A 588 10.36 10.73 -4.54
CA ASP A 588 11.54 11.56 -4.25
C ASP A 588 12.31 11.19 -2.97
N GLU A 589 11.67 10.49 -2.03
CA GLU A 589 12.29 10.08 -0.77
C GLU A 589 12.97 8.70 -0.86
N VAL A 590 13.71 8.46 -1.95
CA VAL A 590 14.33 7.16 -2.26
C VAL A 590 15.85 7.18 -2.14
N HIS A 591 16.44 6.07 -1.71
CA HIS A 591 17.85 5.76 -1.83
C HIS A 591 18.07 4.27 -2.10
N PHE A 592 19.25 3.91 -2.60
CA PHE A 592 19.60 2.52 -2.88
C PHE A 592 20.74 2.06 -1.97
N GLU A 593 20.63 0.87 -1.42
CA GLU A 593 21.72 0.17 -0.76
C GLU A 593 22.30 -0.89 -1.69
N LEU A 594 23.58 -0.78 -2.01
CA LEU A 594 24.32 -1.76 -2.81
C LEU A 594 25.20 -2.59 -1.88
N GLN A 595 24.94 -3.90 -1.81
CA GLN A 595 25.67 -4.86 -0.99
C GLN A 595 26.39 -5.89 -1.88
N LEU A 596 27.68 -6.07 -1.66
CA LEU A 596 28.48 -7.18 -2.20
C LEU A 596 28.70 -8.21 -1.09
N THR A 597 28.41 -9.46 -1.38
CA THR A 597 28.69 -10.63 -0.53
C THR A 597 29.65 -11.55 -1.29
N ALA A 598 30.73 -11.97 -0.64
CA ALA A 598 31.68 -12.94 -1.17
C ALA A 598 31.59 -14.22 -0.37
N THR A 599 31.74 -15.37 -1.03
CA THR A 599 31.80 -16.70 -0.39
C THR A 599 33.15 -17.34 -0.65
N ASP A 600 33.82 -17.82 0.39
CA ASP A 600 35.09 -18.55 0.25
C ASP A 600 34.88 -20.03 -0.12
N SER A 601 35.97 -20.81 -0.17
CA SER A 601 35.96 -22.23 -0.50
C SER A 601 35.38 -23.13 0.60
N ALA A 602 35.37 -22.66 1.84
CA ALA A 602 34.78 -23.35 2.99
C ALA A 602 33.30 -22.99 3.21
N GLY A 603 32.78 -22.02 2.46
CA GLY A 603 31.39 -21.57 2.50
C GLY A 603 31.13 -20.41 3.46
N LEU A 604 32.15 -19.76 4.05
CA LEU A 604 31.93 -18.54 4.82
C LEU A 604 31.70 -17.35 3.90
N THR A 605 30.91 -16.40 4.41
CA THR A 605 30.58 -15.19 3.69
C THR A 605 31.05 -13.94 4.42
N GLY A 606 31.49 -12.95 3.64
CA GLY A 606 31.69 -11.58 4.10
C GLY A 606 30.96 -10.62 3.19
N SER A 607 30.47 -9.51 3.75
CA SER A 607 29.67 -8.52 3.00
C SER A 607 30.15 -7.09 3.21
N ARG A 608 30.01 -6.25 2.18
CA ARG A 608 30.24 -4.79 2.21
C ARG A 608 29.03 -4.09 1.60
N ARG A 609 28.59 -2.98 2.21
CA ARG A 609 27.45 -2.18 1.74
C ARG A 609 27.84 -0.71 1.55
N ILE A 610 27.27 -0.06 0.53
CA ILE A 610 27.25 1.40 0.37
C ILE A 610 25.81 1.89 0.11
N THR A 611 25.55 3.16 0.45
CA THR A 611 24.26 3.83 0.18
C THR A 611 24.44 4.87 -0.91
N LEU A 612 23.55 4.85 -1.92
CA LEU A 612 23.50 5.79 -3.03
C LEU A 612 22.30 6.71 -2.82
N HIS A 613 22.54 8.02 -2.83
CA HIS A 613 21.51 9.04 -2.64
C HIS A 613 21.17 9.74 -3.96
N PRO A 614 19.96 10.30 -4.12
CA PRO A 614 19.56 10.99 -5.33
C PRO A 614 20.24 12.35 -5.47
N GLN A 615 20.30 12.83 -6.71
CA GLN A 615 20.53 14.22 -7.05
C GLN A 615 19.18 14.95 -7.03
N LEU A 616 19.04 15.91 -6.10
CA LEU A 616 17.80 16.66 -5.90
C LEU A 616 17.88 18.08 -6.48
N VAL A 617 16.74 18.60 -6.93
CA VAL A 617 16.49 20.01 -7.30
C VAL A 617 15.19 20.49 -6.64
N GLN A 618 14.96 21.79 -6.60
CA GLN A 618 13.74 22.37 -6.05
C GLN A 618 12.72 22.71 -7.14
N VAL A 619 11.50 22.20 -7.01
CA VAL A 619 10.35 22.66 -7.79
C VAL A 619 9.48 23.58 -6.91
N THR A 620 9.30 24.81 -7.37
CA THR A 620 8.45 25.81 -6.71
C THR A 620 7.13 25.95 -7.46
N LEU A 621 5.99 25.81 -6.77
CA LEU A 621 4.67 26.08 -7.33
C LEU A 621 4.10 27.36 -6.76
N GLN A 622 3.49 28.19 -7.60
CA GLN A 622 2.94 29.49 -7.25
C GLN A 622 1.57 29.71 -7.89
N THR A 623 0.77 30.61 -7.33
CA THR A 623 -0.49 31.07 -7.92
C THR A 623 -0.48 32.58 -8.13
N SER A 624 -1.20 33.03 -9.17
CA SER A 624 -1.49 34.44 -9.42
C SER A 624 -3.00 34.58 -9.66
N PRO A 625 -3.77 35.24 -8.75
CA PRO A 625 -3.31 35.85 -7.51
C PRO A 625 -2.78 34.81 -6.48
N PRO A 626 -1.93 35.24 -5.53
CA PRO A 626 -1.35 34.34 -4.53
C PRO A 626 -2.41 33.85 -3.52
N GLY A 627 -2.12 32.75 -2.83
CA GLY A 627 -2.98 32.19 -1.79
C GLY A 627 -4.07 31.23 -2.30
N LEU A 628 -4.06 30.91 -3.60
CA LEU A 628 -4.88 29.84 -4.17
C LEU A 628 -4.19 28.47 -3.99
N GLU A 629 -5.01 27.43 -3.96
CA GLU A 629 -4.63 26.03 -3.77
C GLU A 629 -4.05 25.42 -5.04
N LEU A 630 -3.04 24.58 -4.89
CA LEU A 630 -2.45 23.75 -5.94
C LEU A 630 -2.26 22.33 -5.42
N VAL A 631 -2.27 21.38 -6.35
CA VAL A 631 -2.05 19.97 -6.10
C VAL A 631 -0.74 19.55 -6.76
N PHE A 632 0.14 18.90 -5.98
CA PHE A 632 1.40 18.30 -6.45
C PHE A 632 1.36 16.80 -6.09
N ASP A 633 1.37 15.93 -7.09
CA ASP A 633 1.25 14.46 -6.94
C ASP A 633 0.09 14.04 -6.03
N GLY A 634 -1.10 14.59 -6.28
CA GLY A 634 -2.30 14.32 -5.48
C GLY A 634 -2.35 15.00 -4.12
N THR A 635 -1.26 15.62 -3.66
CA THR A 635 -1.25 16.38 -2.39
C THR A 635 -1.68 17.83 -2.63
N SER A 636 -2.77 18.24 -2.01
CA SER A 636 -3.29 19.61 -2.10
C SER A 636 -2.75 20.52 -1.01
N ALA A 637 -2.37 21.75 -1.36
CA ALA A 637 -1.94 22.78 -0.40
C ALA A 637 -2.01 24.20 -0.99
N THR A 638 -2.10 25.21 -0.12
CA THR A 638 -2.06 26.63 -0.52
C THR A 638 -0.68 27.01 -1.03
N ALA A 639 -0.61 27.62 -2.22
CA ALA A 639 0.65 28.10 -2.80
C ALA A 639 1.18 29.36 -2.07
N PRO A 640 2.51 29.55 -1.97
CA PRO A 640 3.56 28.83 -2.67
C PRO A 640 3.96 27.49 -2.04
N LEU A 641 4.29 26.51 -2.88
CA LEU A 641 4.82 25.19 -2.47
C LEU A 641 6.26 25.07 -2.97
N VAL A 642 7.15 24.52 -2.14
CA VAL A 642 8.51 24.16 -2.54
C VAL A 642 8.70 22.67 -2.28
N ARG A 643 9.20 21.93 -3.27
CA ARG A 643 9.40 20.47 -3.20
C ARG A 643 10.81 20.11 -3.67
N PRO A 644 11.63 19.44 -2.83
CA PRO A 644 12.84 18.79 -3.30
C PRO A 644 12.44 17.53 -4.07
N VAL A 645 12.88 17.43 -5.32
CA VAL A 645 12.52 16.34 -6.22
C VAL A 645 13.76 15.81 -6.95
N ILE A 646 13.72 14.58 -7.43
CA ILE A 646 14.86 13.93 -8.09
C ILE A 646 15.00 14.46 -9.51
N VAL A 647 16.23 14.71 -9.96
CA VAL A 647 16.47 15.07 -11.36
C VAL A 647 15.93 13.98 -12.29
N GLY A 648 15.13 14.38 -13.28
CA GLY A 648 14.54 13.48 -14.28
C GLY A 648 13.27 12.76 -13.83
N SER A 649 12.78 12.93 -12.59
CA SER A 649 11.48 12.40 -12.17
C SER A 649 10.32 13.11 -12.88
N THR A 650 9.14 12.52 -12.80
CA THR A 650 7.89 13.06 -13.32
C THR A 650 6.94 13.38 -12.18
N HIS A 651 6.26 14.52 -12.27
CA HIS A 651 5.28 14.95 -11.27
C HIS A 651 4.03 15.48 -11.92
N THR A 652 2.88 15.21 -11.32
CA THR A 652 1.59 15.74 -11.74
C THR A 652 1.32 17.05 -11.02
N LEU A 653 1.15 18.12 -11.79
CA LEU A 653 0.66 19.40 -11.32
C LEU A 653 -0.84 19.49 -11.59
N PHE A 654 -1.60 19.98 -10.62
CA PHE A 654 -3.00 20.32 -10.84
C PHE A 654 -3.37 21.64 -10.15
N ALA A 655 -4.08 22.49 -10.89
CA ALA A 655 -4.68 23.72 -10.42
C ALA A 655 -6.21 23.52 -10.33
N PRO A 656 -6.74 23.19 -9.15
CA PRO A 656 -8.19 23.08 -8.94
C PRO A 656 -8.89 24.35 -9.39
N SER A 657 -10.02 24.21 -10.08
CA SER A 657 -10.80 25.36 -10.59
C SER A 657 -12.29 24.99 -10.68
N PRO A 658 -13.21 25.89 -10.30
CA PRO A 658 -12.96 27.23 -9.75
C PRO A 658 -12.52 27.20 -8.27
N GLN A 659 -11.85 28.26 -7.83
CA GLN A 659 -11.53 28.52 -6.42
C GLN A 659 -12.17 29.86 -6.01
N GLY A 660 -13.35 29.80 -5.39
CA GLY A 660 -14.18 30.98 -5.15
C GLY A 660 -14.58 31.66 -6.46
N VAL A 661 -14.17 32.92 -6.65
CA VAL A 661 -14.42 33.67 -7.90
C VAL A 661 -13.35 33.44 -8.97
N PHE A 662 -12.30 32.68 -8.68
CA PHE A 662 -11.16 32.51 -9.57
C PHE A 662 -11.26 31.24 -10.41
N GLU A 663 -11.13 31.38 -11.73
CA GLU A 663 -11.04 30.29 -12.68
C GLU A 663 -9.62 30.17 -13.22
N PHE A 664 -9.12 28.94 -13.32
CA PHE A 664 -7.82 28.66 -13.90
C PHE A 664 -7.79 29.10 -15.37
N ARG A 665 -6.70 29.75 -15.77
CA ARG A 665 -6.45 30.16 -17.15
C ARG A 665 -5.35 29.36 -17.81
N GLN A 666 -4.17 29.38 -17.21
CA GLN A 666 -2.98 28.74 -17.76
C GLN A 666 -1.91 28.58 -16.71
N TRP A 667 -0.98 27.65 -16.95
CA TRP A 667 0.28 27.58 -16.23
C TRP A 667 1.36 28.40 -16.95
N SER A 668 2.43 28.79 -16.24
CA SER A 668 3.57 29.50 -16.81
C SER A 668 4.34 28.71 -17.86
N ASP A 669 4.22 27.39 -17.87
CA ASP A 669 4.77 26.48 -18.86
C ASP A 669 3.77 26.14 -20.00
N GLY A 670 2.56 26.71 -19.96
CA GLY A 670 1.50 26.45 -20.93
C GLY A 670 0.76 25.12 -20.75
N GLY A 671 1.02 24.38 -19.66
CA GLY A 671 0.32 23.15 -19.35
C GLY A 671 -1.19 23.32 -19.11
N ALA A 672 -1.95 22.24 -19.30
CA ALA A 672 -3.37 22.19 -18.95
C ALA A 672 -3.58 22.30 -17.43
N ALA A 673 -4.81 22.54 -16.98
CA ALA A 673 -5.13 22.68 -15.54
C ALA A 673 -4.52 21.55 -14.71
N GLN A 674 -4.60 20.31 -15.21
CA GLN A 674 -3.83 19.15 -14.76
C GLN A 674 -2.88 18.70 -15.87
N HIS A 675 -1.60 18.53 -15.57
CA HIS A 675 -0.62 17.98 -16.50
C HIS A 675 0.60 17.43 -15.75
N VAL A 676 1.45 16.67 -16.46
CA VAL A 676 2.69 16.11 -15.92
C VAL A 676 3.88 16.96 -16.38
N ILE A 677 4.80 17.23 -15.46
CA ILE A 677 6.11 17.85 -15.74
C ILE A 677 7.21 16.80 -15.62
N GLN A 678 8.26 16.95 -16.43
CA GLN A 678 9.53 16.23 -16.24
C GLN A 678 10.54 17.18 -15.59
N VAL A 679 11.15 16.76 -14.49
CA VAL A 679 12.08 17.57 -13.71
C VAL A 679 13.42 17.70 -14.43
N GLY A 680 13.88 18.95 -14.59
CA GLY A 680 15.18 19.27 -15.17
C GLY A 680 16.35 19.10 -14.19
N SER A 681 17.54 19.51 -14.61
CA SER A 681 18.76 19.42 -13.78
C SER A 681 19.04 20.65 -12.91
N SER A 682 18.07 21.57 -12.80
CA SER A 682 18.16 22.78 -11.99
C SER A 682 16.79 23.11 -11.39
N ASP A 683 16.79 23.90 -10.33
CA ASP A 683 15.57 24.40 -9.69
C ASP A 683 14.64 25.08 -10.71
N ALA A 684 13.33 24.84 -10.58
CA ALA A 684 12.30 25.33 -11.49
C ALA A 684 11.12 25.94 -10.72
N SER A 685 10.38 26.84 -11.38
CA SER A 685 9.16 27.44 -10.82
C SER A 685 8.01 27.35 -11.83
N HIS A 686 6.84 26.92 -11.37
CA HIS A 686 5.60 26.85 -12.14
C HIS A 686 4.53 27.72 -11.46
N THR A 687 3.97 28.68 -12.20
CA THR A 687 2.91 29.56 -11.70
C THR A 687 1.59 29.25 -12.41
N ALA A 688 0.54 28.94 -11.65
CA ALA A 688 -0.82 28.85 -12.17
C ALA A 688 -1.47 30.24 -12.13
N PHE A 689 -1.93 30.71 -13.29
CA PHE A 689 -2.65 31.97 -13.42
C PHE A 689 -4.15 31.70 -13.39
N PHE A 690 -4.83 32.44 -12.52
CA PHE A 690 -6.29 32.45 -12.42
C PHE A 690 -6.83 33.83 -12.75
N GLU A 691 -8.04 33.87 -13.29
CA GLU A 691 -8.78 35.11 -13.53
C GLU A 691 -10.11 35.08 -12.78
N SER A 692 -10.60 36.27 -12.44
CA SER A 692 -11.92 36.37 -11.83
C SER A 692 -13.02 36.11 -12.86
N ALA A 693 -13.91 35.16 -12.56
CA ALA A 693 -15.16 34.92 -13.29
C ALA A 693 -16.31 35.83 -12.80
N ALA A 694 -16.04 36.73 -11.86
CA ALA A 694 -17.05 37.65 -11.33
C ALA A 694 -17.48 38.69 -12.39
N PRO A 695 -18.79 38.95 -12.58
CA PRO A 695 -19.24 40.04 -13.43
C PRO A 695 -18.79 41.39 -12.84
N ALA A 696 -18.13 42.23 -13.67
CA ALA A 696 -17.71 43.58 -13.28
C ALA A 696 -18.90 44.53 -13.12
N GLU A 697 -19.90 44.42 -14.00
CA GLU A 697 -21.19 45.12 -13.92
C GLU A 697 -22.33 44.16 -14.29
N CYS A 698 -23.53 44.47 -13.80
CA CYS A 698 -24.76 43.77 -14.20
C CYS A 698 -25.64 44.66 -15.10
N PRO A 699 -26.51 44.06 -15.93
CA PRO A 699 -27.43 44.82 -16.79
C PRO A 699 -28.28 45.83 -15.99
N LEU A 700 -28.68 46.92 -16.65
CA LEU A 700 -29.63 47.90 -16.09
C LEU A 700 -30.90 47.16 -15.60
N GLY A 701 -31.33 47.45 -14.37
CA GLY A 701 -32.45 46.74 -13.72
C GLY A 701 -32.07 45.48 -12.94
N GLN A 702 -30.79 45.12 -12.88
CA GLN A 702 -30.25 44.04 -12.05
C GLN A 702 -29.25 44.57 -11.02
N TYR A 703 -29.05 43.77 -9.97
CA TYR A 703 -28.04 43.96 -8.94
C TYR A 703 -26.82 43.10 -9.22
N ARG A 704 -25.63 43.65 -9.03
CA ARG A 704 -24.41 42.88 -8.74
C ARG A 704 -24.42 42.55 -7.25
N ALA A 705 -24.63 41.27 -6.94
CA ALA A 705 -24.66 40.73 -5.59
C ALA A 705 -23.27 40.20 -5.21
N GLU A 706 -22.72 40.68 -4.09
CA GLU A 706 -21.45 40.26 -3.50
C GLU A 706 -21.73 39.62 -2.15
N TYR A 707 -21.42 38.33 -2.01
CA TYR A 707 -21.63 37.53 -0.80
C TYR A 707 -20.31 37.40 -0.03
N PHE A 708 -20.35 37.60 1.28
CA PHE A 708 -19.18 37.56 2.16
C PHE A 708 -19.43 36.57 3.31
N SER A 709 -18.39 35.82 3.69
CA SER A 709 -18.43 34.84 4.79
C SER A 709 -18.20 35.47 6.18
N ASN A 710 -18.53 36.76 6.31
CA ASN A 710 -18.48 37.54 7.54
C ASN A 710 -19.62 38.58 7.52
N ARG A 711 -19.94 39.18 8.67
CA ARG A 711 -21.01 40.19 8.83
C ARG A 711 -20.64 41.60 8.38
N ASP A 712 -19.36 41.86 8.17
CA ASP A 712 -18.83 43.22 8.05
C ASP A 712 -18.63 43.69 6.61
N LEU A 713 -18.98 42.85 5.61
CA LEU A 713 -18.66 43.07 4.20
C LEU A 713 -17.15 43.26 3.97
N ALA A 714 -16.34 42.56 4.77
CA ALA A 714 -14.88 42.61 4.74
C ALA A 714 -14.30 41.51 3.83
N ASP A 715 -13.05 41.68 3.43
CA ASP A 715 -12.30 40.78 2.55
C ASP A 715 -12.88 40.62 1.13
N ALA A 716 -12.32 39.69 0.36
CA ALA A 716 -12.83 39.37 -0.97
C ALA A 716 -14.17 38.63 -0.86
N PRO A 717 -15.17 38.95 -1.70
CA PRO A 717 -16.45 38.25 -1.69
C PRO A 717 -16.26 36.77 -2.08
N ALA A 718 -16.90 35.88 -1.32
CA ALA A 718 -16.95 34.45 -1.59
C ALA A 718 -17.71 34.13 -2.89
N ARG A 719 -18.70 34.95 -3.25
CA ARG A 719 -19.44 34.84 -4.52
C ARG A 719 -19.86 36.20 -5.06
N VAL A 720 -19.75 36.38 -6.37
CA VAL A 720 -20.32 37.52 -7.10
C VAL A 720 -21.23 37.03 -8.22
N ARG A 721 -22.46 37.56 -8.33
CA ARG A 721 -23.39 37.24 -9.43
C ARG A 721 -24.38 38.36 -9.73
N CYS A 722 -25.01 38.33 -10.90
CA CYS A 722 -26.13 39.22 -11.21
C CYS A 722 -27.46 38.65 -10.69
N GLU A 723 -28.30 39.52 -10.12
CA GLU A 723 -29.61 39.19 -9.58
C GLU A 723 -30.67 40.20 -10.04
N GLY A 724 -31.87 39.73 -10.37
CA GLY A 724 -32.97 40.62 -10.76
C GLY A 724 -33.55 41.43 -9.60
N ALA A 725 -34.11 42.60 -9.91
CA ALA A 725 -35.01 43.35 -9.03
C ALA A 725 -36.49 43.01 -9.32
N PRO A 726 -37.42 43.14 -8.36
CA PRO A 726 -37.22 43.59 -6.97
C PRO A 726 -36.48 42.55 -6.13
N LEU A 727 -35.80 42.99 -5.07
CA LEU A 727 -35.14 42.08 -4.14
C LEU A 727 -36.19 41.55 -3.15
N ALA A 728 -36.39 40.24 -3.15
CA ALA A 728 -37.19 39.52 -2.16
C ALA A 728 -36.51 38.16 -1.89
N ARG A 729 -35.80 38.07 -0.76
CA ARG A 729 -35.07 36.89 -0.33
C ARG A 729 -35.56 36.47 1.05
N PHE A 730 -35.97 35.20 1.14
CA PHE A 730 -36.38 34.56 2.37
C PHE A 730 -35.67 33.21 2.43
N TRP A 731 -34.60 33.15 3.21
CA TRP A 731 -33.80 31.95 3.35
C TRP A 731 -34.19 31.13 4.59
N GLY A 732 -34.92 31.72 5.54
CA GLY A 732 -35.18 31.08 6.84
C GLY A 732 -33.86 30.75 7.51
N THR A 733 -33.73 29.56 8.09
CA THR A 733 -32.46 29.07 8.65
C THR A 733 -31.46 28.57 7.59
N GLY A 734 -31.62 28.97 6.32
CA GLY A 734 -30.81 28.53 5.18
C GLY A 734 -29.77 29.57 4.77
N ARG A 735 -28.75 29.13 4.03
CA ARG A 735 -27.71 30.00 3.47
C ARG A 735 -28.03 30.47 2.04
N PRO A 736 -27.59 31.67 1.63
CA PRO A 736 -27.93 32.23 0.32
C PRO A 736 -27.14 31.64 -0.86
N VAL A 737 -25.94 31.12 -0.57
CA VAL A 737 -25.04 30.42 -1.51
C VAL A 737 -24.22 29.38 -0.74
N PRO A 738 -23.75 28.28 -1.37
CA PRO A 738 -22.93 27.26 -0.70
C PRO A 738 -21.62 27.78 -0.11
N GLU A 739 -21.06 28.86 -0.66
CA GLU A 739 -19.75 29.42 -0.32
C GLU A 739 -19.74 30.25 0.98
N VAL A 740 -20.91 30.51 1.58
CA VAL A 740 -21.03 31.20 2.88
C VAL A 740 -21.71 30.31 3.93
N GLY A 741 -21.55 30.68 5.21
CA GLY A 741 -22.18 30.00 6.34
C GLY A 741 -23.71 30.11 6.37
N TYR A 742 -24.34 29.34 7.27
CA TYR A 742 -25.78 29.47 7.56
C TYR A 742 -26.09 30.78 8.30
N ASP A 743 -25.20 31.16 9.20
CA ASP A 743 -25.22 32.41 9.95
C ASP A 743 -23.90 33.18 9.69
N ASP A 744 -23.78 34.38 10.26
CA ASP A 744 -22.57 35.22 10.20
C ASP A 744 -22.10 35.57 8.76
N PHE A 745 -23.04 35.83 7.86
CA PHE A 745 -22.73 36.24 6.48
C PHE A 745 -23.26 37.65 6.17
N SER A 746 -22.77 38.24 5.09
CA SER A 746 -23.28 39.53 4.60
C SER A 746 -23.35 39.59 3.08
N VAL A 747 -24.20 40.48 2.57
CA VAL A 747 -24.42 40.67 1.14
C VAL A 747 -24.49 42.14 0.79
N ARG A 748 -23.77 42.54 -0.27
CA ARG A 748 -23.92 43.85 -0.90
C ARG A 748 -24.52 43.68 -2.29
N TRP A 749 -25.69 44.28 -2.52
CA TRP A 749 -26.29 44.40 -3.84
C TRP A 749 -26.11 45.83 -4.37
N THR A 750 -25.47 45.96 -5.53
CA THR A 750 -25.30 47.25 -6.22
C THR A 750 -25.97 47.19 -7.58
N GLY A 751 -26.96 48.04 -7.86
CA GLY A 751 -27.69 48.03 -9.13
C GLY A 751 -27.97 49.43 -9.66
N ARG A 752 -28.21 49.52 -10.97
CA ARG A 752 -28.57 50.76 -11.69
C ARG A 752 -30.02 50.64 -12.18
N PHE A 753 -30.83 51.64 -11.88
CA PHE A 753 -32.26 51.62 -12.17
C PHE A 753 -32.73 52.95 -12.74
N TYR A 754 -33.63 52.90 -13.71
CA TYR A 754 -34.25 54.10 -14.25
C TYR A 754 -35.46 54.53 -13.40
N PHE A 755 -35.50 55.80 -13.01
CA PHE A 755 -36.64 56.42 -12.33
C PHE A 755 -37.21 57.53 -13.20
N ALA A 756 -38.54 57.66 -13.22
CA ALA A 756 -39.19 58.91 -13.63
C ALA A 756 -39.13 59.93 -12.49
N SER A 757 -39.14 61.24 -12.79
CA SER A 757 -39.18 62.28 -11.75
C SER A 757 -40.44 62.17 -10.87
N GLY A 758 -40.29 62.19 -9.55
CA GLY A 758 -41.41 62.14 -8.61
C GLY A 758 -41.03 61.62 -7.23
N LEU A 759 -41.99 61.61 -6.31
CA LEU A 759 -41.82 60.97 -5.00
C LEU A 759 -41.87 59.45 -5.17
N TYR A 760 -40.91 58.72 -4.61
CA TYR A 760 -40.92 57.26 -4.52
C TYR A 760 -40.84 56.85 -3.06
N TYR A 761 -41.49 55.73 -2.75
CA TYR A 761 -41.46 55.13 -1.44
C TYR A 761 -40.63 53.84 -1.48
N PHE A 762 -39.53 53.82 -0.75
CA PHE A 762 -38.66 52.65 -0.60
C PHE A 762 -39.08 51.88 0.66
N LEU A 763 -39.37 50.59 0.49
CA LEU A 763 -39.72 49.66 1.55
C LEU A 763 -38.69 48.55 1.60
N ALA A 764 -37.85 48.56 2.64
CA ALA A 764 -36.88 47.51 2.91
C ALA A 764 -37.38 46.59 4.04
N GLN A 765 -37.05 45.30 3.97
CA GLN A 765 -37.35 44.33 5.02
C GLN A 765 -36.08 43.53 5.32
N ALA A 766 -35.76 43.34 6.60
CA ALA A 766 -34.65 42.48 6.98
C ALA A 766 -34.74 41.88 8.37
N ASP A 767 -34.08 40.73 8.50
CA ASP A 767 -33.74 39.96 9.68
C ASP A 767 -32.34 39.41 9.35
N ASP A 768 -31.22 39.90 9.87
CA ASP A 768 -31.01 41.01 10.81
C ASP A 768 -30.89 42.41 10.16
N GLY A 769 -29.67 42.81 9.80
CA GLY A 769 -29.31 44.21 9.59
C GLY A 769 -29.41 44.63 8.14
N ILE A 770 -29.98 45.82 7.85
CA ILE A 770 -30.10 46.35 6.48
C ILE A 770 -29.83 47.85 6.36
N ARG A 771 -29.17 48.24 5.27
CA ARG A 771 -28.99 49.64 4.86
C ARG A 771 -29.30 49.78 3.38
N VAL A 772 -29.96 50.89 3.02
CA VAL A 772 -30.26 51.22 1.63
C VAL A 772 -29.72 52.60 1.30
N PHE A 773 -29.04 52.69 0.17
CA PHE A 773 -28.48 53.92 -0.37
C PHE A 773 -29.02 54.14 -1.77
N VAL A 774 -29.32 55.40 -2.08
CA VAL A 774 -29.65 55.84 -3.43
C VAL A 774 -28.72 56.99 -3.79
N ASP A 775 -27.99 56.85 -4.89
CA ASP A 775 -26.91 57.75 -5.33
C ASP A 775 -25.90 58.06 -4.21
N GLY A 776 -25.50 57.05 -3.46
CA GLY A 776 -24.57 57.16 -2.33
C GLY A 776 -25.17 57.76 -1.05
N SER A 777 -26.37 58.33 -1.10
CA SER A 777 -27.05 58.85 0.10
C SER A 777 -27.85 57.74 0.78
N ARG A 778 -27.55 57.47 2.06
CA ARG A 778 -28.25 56.48 2.90
C ARG A 778 -29.66 56.95 3.24
N ILE A 779 -30.66 56.18 2.82
CA ILE A 779 -32.08 56.50 3.04
C ILE A 779 -32.75 55.59 4.09
N ILE A 780 -32.20 54.40 4.33
CA ILE A 780 -32.62 53.46 5.37
C ILE A 780 -31.39 52.99 6.14
N ASN A 781 -31.48 52.93 7.46
CA ASN A 781 -30.42 52.44 8.33
C ASN A 781 -30.97 51.61 9.50
N GLY A 782 -31.08 50.30 9.28
CA GLY A 782 -31.45 49.30 10.27
C GLY A 782 -30.31 48.31 10.53
N TRP A 783 -29.07 48.79 10.64
CA TRP A 783 -27.85 47.97 10.82
C TRP A 783 -27.66 47.56 12.28
N ARG A 784 -28.48 46.63 12.74
CA ARG A 784 -28.45 46.04 14.09
C ARG A 784 -29.14 44.68 14.04
N ASP A 785 -28.84 43.84 15.02
CA ASP A 785 -29.50 42.56 15.22
C ASP A 785 -30.97 42.80 15.61
N GLN A 786 -31.89 42.15 14.92
CA GLN A 786 -33.33 42.34 15.06
C GLN A 786 -34.11 41.28 14.30
N SER A 787 -35.25 40.86 14.83
CA SER A 787 -36.24 40.09 14.06
C SER A 787 -36.73 40.86 12.83
N THR A 788 -37.27 40.14 11.85
CA THR A 788 -37.86 40.66 10.61
C THR A 788 -38.58 42.00 10.79
N THR A 789 -37.92 43.08 10.36
CA THR A 789 -38.36 44.47 10.52
C THR A 789 -38.49 45.15 9.17
N SER A 790 -39.56 45.92 8.98
CA SER A 790 -39.76 46.73 7.77
C SER A 790 -39.41 48.19 8.00
N TYR A 791 -38.70 48.78 7.04
CA TYR A 791 -38.30 50.18 7.01
C TYR A 791 -38.91 50.87 5.79
N PHE A 792 -39.39 52.10 6.00
CA PHE A 792 -40.11 52.85 4.97
C PHE A 792 -39.60 54.28 4.88
N VAL A 793 -39.29 54.76 3.67
CA VAL A 793 -38.88 56.15 3.45
C VAL A 793 -39.37 56.67 2.10
N GLY A 794 -39.92 57.88 2.10
CA GLY A 794 -40.22 58.63 0.89
C GLY A 794 -38.99 59.43 0.43
N ARG A 795 -38.62 59.32 -0.85
CA ARG A 795 -37.54 60.10 -1.45
C ARG A 795 -37.98 60.64 -2.80
N TRP A 796 -37.78 61.94 -3.00
CA TRP A 796 -37.97 62.54 -4.31
C TRP A 796 -36.82 62.13 -5.25
N MET A 797 -37.16 61.53 -6.38
CA MET A 797 -36.26 61.07 -7.42
C MET A 797 -36.28 62.02 -8.62
N ARG A 798 -35.13 62.21 -9.26
CA ARG A 798 -35.05 62.90 -10.55
C ARG A 798 -35.32 61.88 -11.67
N ALA A 799 -35.63 62.37 -12.87
CA ALA A 799 -35.71 61.49 -14.03
C ALA A 799 -34.31 61.08 -14.46
N GLY A 800 -34.08 59.78 -14.69
CA GLY A 800 -32.80 59.26 -15.14
C GLY A 800 -32.41 57.96 -14.45
N GLU A 801 -31.18 57.55 -14.69
CA GLU A 801 -30.56 56.40 -14.04
C GLU A 801 -30.05 56.79 -12.64
N HIS A 802 -30.31 55.92 -11.67
CA HIS A 802 -29.90 56.07 -10.29
C HIS A 802 -29.27 54.78 -9.78
N THR A 803 -28.26 54.92 -8.92
CA THR A 803 -27.61 53.77 -8.28
C THR A 803 -28.34 53.45 -6.99
N VAL A 804 -28.71 52.18 -6.80
CA VAL A 804 -29.31 51.66 -5.58
C VAL A 804 -28.37 50.62 -4.99
N VAL A 805 -27.92 50.86 -3.75
CA VAL A 805 -27.08 49.91 -2.99
C VAL A 805 -27.86 49.40 -1.79
N ILE A 806 -27.83 48.10 -1.58
CA ILE A 806 -28.39 47.43 -0.41
C ILE A 806 -27.24 46.68 0.26
N GLU A 807 -27.09 46.90 1.55
CA GLU A 807 -26.17 46.13 2.39
C GLU A 807 -27.00 45.39 3.41
N TYR A 808 -26.71 44.11 3.59
CA TYR A 808 -27.39 43.21 4.52
C TYR A 808 -26.38 42.36 5.27
N TYR A 809 -26.66 42.02 6.53
CA TYR A 809 -25.97 40.95 7.25
C TYR A 809 -26.96 40.09 8.02
N GLU A 810 -26.55 38.85 8.23
CA GLU A 810 -27.21 37.86 9.09
C GLU A 810 -26.28 37.49 10.25
N HIS A 811 -26.77 37.49 11.48
CA HIS A 811 -26.04 37.02 12.66
C HIS A 811 -26.55 35.67 13.17
N GLY A 812 -27.87 35.44 13.12
CA GLY A 812 -28.43 34.14 13.48
C GLY A 812 -29.95 34.09 13.49
N GLY A 813 -30.51 32.97 13.03
CA GLY A 813 -31.96 32.74 13.04
C GLY A 813 -32.54 32.67 11.63
N ASP A 814 -33.64 33.40 11.39
CA ASP A 814 -34.28 33.45 10.07
C ASP A 814 -33.66 34.57 9.24
N ALA A 815 -33.03 34.23 8.12
CA ALA A 815 -32.42 35.20 7.21
C ALA A 815 -33.44 35.75 6.19
N VAL A 816 -33.70 37.06 6.26
CA VAL A 816 -34.63 37.78 5.37
C VAL A 816 -33.99 39.06 4.84
N ALA A 817 -34.07 39.29 3.52
CA ALA A 817 -33.65 40.54 2.90
C ALA A 817 -34.56 40.92 1.73
N GLY A 818 -35.09 42.15 1.74
CA GLY A 818 -35.94 42.64 0.66
C GLY A 818 -35.88 44.14 0.47
N LEU A 819 -36.05 44.58 -0.78
CA LEU A 819 -36.26 45.97 -1.16
C LEU A 819 -37.23 46.05 -2.33
N ARG A 820 -38.27 46.88 -2.17
CA ARG A 820 -39.17 47.29 -3.25
C ARG A 820 -39.44 48.79 -3.16
N TRP A 821 -39.79 49.39 -4.30
CA TRP A 821 -40.21 50.78 -4.35
C TRP A 821 -41.41 50.97 -5.26
N TYR A 822 -42.18 52.02 -4.98
CA TYR A 822 -43.34 52.43 -5.77
C TYR A 822 -43.40 53.95 -5.83
N ARG A 823 -43.97 54.47 -6.92
CA ARG A 823 -44.13 55.91 -7.19
C ARG A 823 -45.45 56.42 -6.64
#